data_AF-A0A355XU11-F1
#
_entry.id   AF-A0A355XU11-F1
#
_cell.length_a   1.000
_cell.length_b   1.000
_cell.length_c   1.000
_cell.angle_alpha   90.00
_cell.angle_beta   90.00
_cell.angle_gamma   90.00
#
_symmetry.space_group_name_H-M   'P 1'
#
loop_
_entity.id
_entity.type
_entity.pdbx_description
1 polymer ?
#
loop_
_entity_poly.entity_id
_entity_poly.type
_entity_poly.pdbx_seq_one_letter_code
_entity_poly.pdbx_strand_id
1 'polypeptide(L)'
;MATVILLAISGGTAAQTVSIGPKTGNVVSAASYSSESHLDGFGGVWVHNQLPMTLVTSDESTLTDAGLMAQHANNVAVVDGQLVFASGEASDVINHISLSLPKGYRFTSYKMVMDYDTQGSQASTFREMDSGFSDTKETVTVSSSTKGAVLQRTSLSPSDMGNILYFRQDHSKGMARVKVTSFVITFECTDKFNEVLAPEATSLNSAVSCITLPFETERVDLGKITQQEVNNYTSYKYDYNNVKDLRANFLFYDESGMVGGAAVAGTTGDKTISAIVKDDERSYLGLKNGTYWLEVPTDALEQDGKTRIPVGYRIVGARVVYSNSKSTEIKRGDDIYITDGKDRYMNADLEFTKTKVVWKYDTDGKVHTTSGSKTVYLRHKVNFWGDTSLSTTNSQTQATAYDTDGQSLYYEGYVISCSAKGKGVYNVDGANAVAIYAGITSSDVSFTLKLYDKKGEAVATEAVANAASPAGELTLEKLNNDAIKLQVEGLTGDQLAYVALEVQLEALNPYIDKMEISCTQPSGEKKLKNQYLADDFTIGTNGKVDFSVPTNFGTTGLRFAFEGLHNKNADETYPNGSEAGHSRYHFVRSAYYDLIGESLQDHRADAAGHDYRDKVRVDVAGNKAFRSNNADQFKAGTSGSGTFYYEETRYTDDAYTSQGGQWKDMTVNSGDGYVKRYLIVCDETRYNIAPTTKPRHAYYAYYATDLRLSTVDYKPVLTYRKVYNNAVTPSGPDDNYYVGATVSLTDADDKPMAEGVGYVYAKQVVDQIAEDIEAKKTNAPVDAKHILYFDASRINSLLFSDTDASWGNLVDLKKVLGLNALIFLPKGVTASDDNVATKAETGDDFVAENDIVLTDQYPFFSPHDIRVNAANEVNYTRRVTPDKNTKKWVTVMLPFTIAVDGETGTYGNEDDQTAFTFYQMNTDNAFSRPKGSDLTFTDIDGHFSPYTGQRVTQPNEAYVVRIDEAPVFEKDPAQMFVVRQSGATIVKTPVTAEQPLITCGTSTGTVDGSQMTLTNQATYAGASVPVKPGMFYFNKDRFVSSLNVTDRFQSIYVLPFRSYYACDNTAPNSVRYIHISTEPNNGPTDISGPTDTHADEGLTLTTQEGRLSVKANRDLRL
;
A
#
# COMPACT_ATOMS: atom_id res chain seq x y z
N MET A 1 23.55 -22.95 1.87
CA MET A 1 22.34 -22.12 2.01
C MET A 1 22.78 -20.75 2.45
N ALA A 2 22.88 -19.82 1.50
CA ALA A 2 23.11 -18.41 1.77
C ALA A 2 22.00 -17.68 1.00
N THR A 3 20.97 -17.28 1.72
CA THR A 3 19.86 -16.46 1.21
C THR A 3 20.44 -15.08 0.93
N VAL A 4 20.78 -14.79 -0.33
CA VAL A 4 21.15 -13.45 -0.74
C VAL A 4 19.85 -12.66 -0.81
N ILE A 5 19.66 -11.79 0.18
CA ILE A 5 18.55 -10.85 0.29
C ILE A 5 18.71 -9.84 -0.84
N LEU A 6 17.77 -9.85 -1.78
CA LEU A 6 17.61 -8.83 -2.81
C LEU A 6 17.23 -7.53 -2.07
N LEU A 7 18.13 -6.54 -2.04
CA LEU A 7 17.85 -5.26 -1.39
C LEU A 7 16.68 -4.56 -2.10
N ALA A 8 15.56 -4.44 -1.42
CA ALA A 8 14.47 -3.55 -1.78
C ALA A 8 14.97 -2.11 -1.59
N ILE A 9 15.03 -1.35 -2.67
CA ILE A 9 15.16 0.10 -2.60
C ILE A 9 13.73 0.60 -2.39
N SER A 10 13.39 1.02 -1.17
CA SER A 10 12.15 1.68 -0.81
C SER A 10 12.04 3.03 -1.53
N GLY A 11 11.52 3.03 -2.75
CA GLY A 11 10.90 4.22 -3.32
C GLY A 11 9.53 4.37 -2.68
N GLY A 12 9.20 5.56 -2.15
CA GLY A 12 7.90 5.82 -1.52
C GLY A 12 6.75 5.30 -2.40
N THR A 13 5.93 4.41 -1.83
CA THR A 13 4.78 3.82 -2.52
C THR A 13 3.69 4.87 -2.69
N ALA A 14 2.92 4.79 -3.77
CA ALA A 14 2.23 5.96 -4.31
C ALA A 14 0.74 5.69 -4.61
N ALA A 15 -0.18 6.35 -3.87
CA ALA A 15 -1.57 5.90 -3.75
C ALA A 15 -2.64 6.83 -4.33
N GLN A 16 -3.75 6.22 -4.77
CA GLN A 16 -4.93 6.82 -5.40
C GLN A 16 -6.20 6.52 -4.61
N THR A 17 -7.17 7.42 -4.69
CA THR A 17 -8.44 7.32 -3.96
C THR A 17 -9.61 7.05 -4.91
N VAL A 18 -10.48 6.10 -4.52
CA VAL A 18 -11.70 5.78 -5.24
C VAL A 18 -12.85 5.42 -4.30
N SER A 19 -14.08 5.72 -4.69
CA SER A 19 -15.29 5.37 -3.99
C SER A 19 -15.89 4.05 -4.49
N ILE A 20 -16.45 3.29 -3.56
CA ILE A 20 -17.22 2.07 -3.79
C ILE A 20 -18.69 2.43 -3.62
N GLY A 21 -19.45 2.36 -4.72
CA GLY A 21 -20.86 2.71 -4.69
C GLY A 21 -21.56 2.54 -6.03
N PRO A 22 -22.85 2.90 -6.10
CA PRO A 22 -23.65 2.73 -7.33
C PRO A 22 -23.25 3.66 -8.48
N LYS A 23 -22.47 4.71 -8.19
CA LYS A 23 -21.92 5.61 -9.23
C LYS A 23 -20.68 5.02 -9.90
N THR A 24 -19.93 4.19 -9.18
CA THR A 24 -18.62 3.70 -9.58
C THR A 24 -18.61 2.22 -9.95
N GLY A 25 -19.70 1.48 -9.71
CA GLY A 25 -19.81 0.08 -10.10
C GLY A 25 -21.23 -0.48 -10.05
N ASN A 26 -21.36 -1.77 -10.40
CA ASN A 26 -22.64 -2.48 -10.51
C ASN A 26 -22.65 -3.72 -9.63
N VAL A 27 -23.79 -4.00 -8.99
CA VAL A 27 -24.05 -5.25 -8.27
C VAL A 27 -24.55 -6.31 -9.25
N VAL A 28 -24.01 -7.52 -9.19
CA VAL A 28 -24.39 -8.66 -10.04
C VAL A 28 -24.89 -9.80 -9.16
N SER A 29 -26.04 -10.39 -9.53
CA SER A 29 -26.65 -11.47 -8.74
C SER A 29 -25.94 -12.81 -8.93
N ALA A 30 -25.87 -13.59 -7.84
CA ALA A 30 -25.44 -14.99 -7.86
C ALA A 30 -26.67 -15.92 -7.81
N ALA A 31 -26.60 -17.05 -8.51
CA ALA A 31 -27.36 -18.24 -8.20
C ALA A 31 -26.61 -19.00 -7.10
N SER A 32 -26.80 -18.56 -5.85
CA SER A 32 -26.23 -19.11 -4.61
C SER A 32 -26.88 -20.45 -4.24
N TYR A 33 -26.50 -21.01 -3.09
CA TYR A 33 -27.06 -22.26 -2.56
C TYR A 33 -28.53 -22.11 -2.13
N SER A 34 -29.27 -23.23 -2.14
CA SER A 34 -30.73 -23.24 -1.97
C SER A 34 -31.26 -22.72 -0.63
N SER A 35 -30.43 -22.70 0.42
CA SER A 35 -30.79 -22.17 1.74
C SER A 35 -30.53 -20.67 1.90
N GLU A 36 -29.99 -19.99 0.88
CA GLU A 36 -29.73 -18.55 0.94
C GLU A 36 -31.04 -17.75 0.93
N SER A 37 -31.08 -16.69 1.74
CA SER A 37 -32.25 -15.83 1.89
C SER A 37 -32.32 -14.80 0.76
N HIS A 38 -32.48 -15.26 -0.49
CA HIS A 38 -32.43 -14.42 -1.69
C HIS A 38 -33.31 -13.15 -1.60
N LEU A 39 -32.70 -12.01 -1.21
CA LEU A 39 -33.38 -10.72 -1.15
C LEU A 39 -33.49 -10.11 -2.56
N ASP A 40 -34.66 -9.57 -2.89
CA ASP A 40 -34.89 -8.89 -4.17
C ASP A 40 -33.92 -7.72 -4.37
N GLY A 41 -33.27 -7.68 -5.54
CA GLY A 41 -32.29 -6.64 -5.88
C GLY A 41 -30.89 -6.84 -5.30
N PHE A 42 -30.67 -7.89 -4.50
CA PHE A 42 -29.34 -8.21 -3.97
C PHE A 42 -28.52 -9.08 -4.94
N GLY A 43 -27.20 -9.01 -4.77
CA GLY A 43 -26.22 -9.76 -5.53
C GLY A 43 -25.03 -10.20 -4.70
N GLY A 44 -24.24 -11.11 -5.26
CA GLY A 44 -23.08 -11.72 -4.59
C GLY A 44 -21.75 -11.06 -4.90
N VAL A 45 -21.73 -10.17 -5.89
CA VAL A 45 -20.54 -9.39 -6.23
C VAL A 45 -20.93 -7.96 -6.63
N TRP A 46 -20.11 -7.00 -6.24
CA TRP A 46 -20.09 -5.67 -6.83
C TRP A 46 -18.79 -5.51 -7.64
N VAL A 47 -18.92 -5.02 -8.87
CA VAL A 47 -17.81 -4.85 -9.82
C VAL A 47 -17.69 -3.37 -10.19
N HIS A 48 -16.49 -2.83 -10.07
CA HIS A 48 -16.22 -1.44 -10.43
C HIS A 48 -16.31 -1.23 -11.97
N ASN A 49 -16.68 -0.02 -12.42
CA ASN A 49 -16.93 0.30 -13.84
C ASN A 49 -15.66 0.38 -14.70
N GLN A 50 -14.49 0.51 -14.08
CA GLN A 50 -13.19 0.71 -14.76
C GLN A 50 -12.04 -0.06 -14.09
N LEU A 51 -11.79 0.18 -12.80
CA LEU A 51 -10.85 -0.61 -12.00
C LEU A 51 -11.17 -2.11 -12.05
N PRO A 52 -10.14 -2.97 -12.11
CA PRO A 52 -10.27 -4.41 -11.91
C PRO A 52 -10.48 -4.74 -10.41
N MET A 53 -11.46 -4.08 -9.78
CA MET A 53 -11.77 -4.17 -8.36
C MET A 53 -13.13 -4.84 -8.18
N THR A 54 -13.18 -5.82 -7.27
CA THR A 54 -14.41 -6.56 -6.95
C THR A 54 -14.63 -6.67 -5.46
N LEU A 55 -15.89 -6.54 -5.03
CA LEU A 55 -16.32 -6.84 -3.68
C LEU A 55 -17.22 -8.07 -3.74
N VAL A 56 -16.83 -9.15 -3.10
CA VAL A 56 -17.56 -10.42 -3.07
C VAL A 56 -18.13 -10.65 -1.68
N THR A 57 -19.37 -11.13 -1.60
CA THR A 57 -20.04 -11.43 -0.34
C THR A 57 -20.38 -12.92 -0.19
N SER A 58 -20.37 -13.44 1.04
CA SER A 58 -20.65 -14.85 1.38
C SER A 58 -21.28 -14.96 2.78
N ASP A 59 -22.04 -16.01 3.06
CA ASP A 59 -22.41 -16.34 4.44
C ASP A 59 -21.36 -17.24 5.14
N GLU A 60 -20.36 -17.71 4.41
CA GLU A 60 -19.34 -18.65 4.86
C GLU A 60 -17.95 -18.00 4.83
N SER A 61 -17.05 -18.41 5.74
CA SER A 61 -15.69 -17.86 5.81
C SER A 61 -14.69 -18.51 4.86
N THR A 62 -15.13 -19.42 4.00
CA THR A 62 -14.24 -20.21 3.11
C THR A 62 -13.68 -19.33 1.99
N LEU A 63 -12.36 -19.39 1.81
CA LEU A 63 -11.65 -18.68 0.75
C LEU A 63 -11.17 -19.63 -0.36
N THR A 64 -10.97 -19.10 -1.56
CA THR A 64 -10.26 -19.76 -2.67
C THR A 64 -8.75 -19.81 -2.40
N ASP A 65 -8.00 -20.52 -3.24
CA ASP A 65 -6.52 -20.55 -3.15
C ASP A 65 -5.92 -19.14 -3.38
N ALA A 66 -6.60 -18.28 -4.15
CA ALA A 66 -6.23 -16.88 -4.32
C ALA A 66 -6.72 -15.95 -3.18
N GLY A 67 -7.40 -16.48 -2.15
CA GLY A 67 -7.86 -15.70 -0.99
C GLY A 67 -9.18 -14.94 -1.18
N LEU A 68 -9.96 -15.24 -2.22
CA LEU A 68 -11.28 -14.61 -2.45
C LEU A 68 -12.41 -15.42 -1.80
N MET A 69 -13.57 -14.81 -1.52
CA MET A 69 -14.71 -15.59 -0.99
C MET A 69 -15.12 -16.70 -1.96
N ALA A 70 -15.17 -17.96 -1.50
CA ALA A 70 -15.43 -19.12 -2.37
C ALA A 70 -16.93 -19.40 -2.61
N GLN A 71 -17.80 -19.03 -1.67
CA GLN A 71 -19.24 -19.35 -1.73
C GLN A 71 -20.08 -18.09 -1.78
N HIS A 72 -20.32 -17.54 -2.98
CA HIS A 72 -20.95 -16.23 -3.10
C HIS A 72 -22.42 -16.27 -2.63
N ALA A 73 -22.80 -15.33 -1.76
CA ALA A 73 -24.16 -15.14 -1.22
C ALA A 73 -24.67 -13.74 -1.57
N ASN A 74 -25.99 -13.57 -1.78
CA ASN A 74 -26.56 -12.30 -2.26
C ASN A 74 -26.74 -11.27 -1.12
N ASN A 75 -25.64 -10.76 -0.57
CA ASN A 75 -25.64 -9.91 0.63
C ASN A 75 -25.36 -8.43 0.36
N VAL A 76 -25.20 -8.00 -0.90
CA VAL A 76 -25.04 -6.58 -1.27
C VAL A 76 -26.09 -6.14 -2.30
N ALA A 77 -26.62 -4.92 -2.16
CA ALA A 77 -27.57 -4.32 -3.12
C ALA A 77 -27.36 -2.82 -3.32
N VAL A 78 -28.02 -2.28 -4.35
CA VAL A 78 -28.23 -0.83 -4.51
C VAL A 78 -29.67 -0.50 -4.13
N VAL A 79 -29.85 0.27 -3.05
CA VAL A 79 -31.17 0.74 -2.57
C VAL A 79 -31.12 2.25 -2.41
N ASP A 80 -32.08 2.96 -3.02
CA ASP A 80 -32.17 4.43 -2.99
C ASP A 80 -30.86 5.16 -3.35
N GLY A 81 -30.09 4.59 -4.28
CA GLY A 81 -28.81 5.15 -4.73
C GLY A 81 -27.63 4.95 -3.77
N GLN A 82 -27.77 4.07 -2.77
CA GLN A 82 -26.73 3.72 -1.80
C GLN A 82 -26.48 2.21 -1.79
N LEU A 83 -25.28 1.78 -1.41
CA LEU A 83 -25.04 0.35 -1.16
C LEU A 83 -25.69 -0.05 0.16
N VAL A 84 -26.28 -1.24 0.19
CA VAL A 84 -26.81 -1.87 1.40
C VAL A 84 -26.19 -3.24 1.56
N PHE A 85 -25.60 -3.50 2.73
CA PHE A 85 -25.15 -4.83 3.13
C PHE A 85 -26.18 -5.48 4.04
N ALA A 86 -26.45 -6.76 3.82
CA ALA A 86 -27.36 -7.57 4.63
C ALA A 86 -26.64 -8.80 5.19
N SER A 87 -27.06 -9.22 6.37
CA SER A 87 -26.69 -10.50 6.99
C SER A 87 -27.97 -11.19 7.47
N GLY A 88 -28.03 -12.51 7.30
CA GLY A 88 -29.25 -13.32 7.38
C GLY A 88 -29.98 -13.29 8.73
N GLU A 89 -31.10 -14.02 8.85
CA GLU A 89 -31.89 -13.98 10.09
C GLU A 89 -31.28 -14.82 11.24
N ALA A 90 -30.61 -15.92 10.93
CA ALA A 90 -30.00 -16.76 11.95
C ALA A 90 -28.67 -16.14 12.41
N SER A 91 -28.35 -16.26 13.70
CA SER A 91 -27.16 -15.61 14.29
C SER A 91 -25.83 -16.20 13.81
N ASP A 92 -25.86 -17.35 13.15
CA ASP A 92 -24.75 -18.05 12.53
C ASP A 92 -24.63 -17.77 11.02
N VAL A 93 -25.59 -17.08 10.41
CA VAL A 93 -25.53 -16.63 9.00
C VAL A 93 -24.90 -15.25 8.97
N ILE A 94 -23.57 -15.22 8.83
CA ILE A 94 -22.75 -14.02 8.97
C ILE A 94 -22.26 -13.61 7.60
N ASN A 95 -22.50 -12.35 7.22
CA ASN A 95 -21.97 -11.83 5.97
C ASN A 95 -20.45 -11.58 6.08
N HIS A 96 -19.69 -12.36 5.30
CA HIS A 96 -18.27 -12.28 5.07
C HIS A 96 -18.02 -11.61 3.71
N ILE A 97 -17.04 -10.71 3.66
CA ILE A 97 -16.80 -9.87 2.48
C ILE A 97 -15.30 -9.88 2.15
N SER A 98 -14.95 -10.11 0.90
CA SER A 98 -13.61 -9.84 0.36
C SER A 98 -13.67 -8.67 -0.62
N LEU A 99 -12.86 -7.63 -0.41
CA LEU A 99 -12.63 -6.56 -1.38
C LEU A 99 -11.24 -6.75 -1.99
N SER A 100 -11.15 -6.92 -3.31
CA SER A 100 -9.92 -7.30 -3.99
C SER A 100 -9.52 -6.36 -5.13
N LEU A 101 -8.21 -6.14 -5.24
CA LEU A 101 -7.49 -5.62 -6.40
C LEU A 101 -6.55 -6.72 -6.95
N PRO A 102 -6.12 -6.64 -8.21
CA PRO A 102 -5.23 -7.66 -8.78
C PRO A 102 -3.91 -7.73 -8.03
N LYS A 103 -3.24 -8.87 -8.14
CA LYS A 103 -1.86 -9.04 -7.67
C LYS A 103 -0.98 -7.93 -8.22
N GLY A 104 -0.10 -7.37 -7.38
CA GLY A 104 0.74 -6.20 -7.73
C GLY A 104 0.14 -4.85 -7.31
N TYR A 105 -1.04 -4.85 -6.69
CA TYR A 105 -1.63 -3.69 -6.02
C TYR A 105 -1.70 -3.92 -4.51
N ARG A 106 -1.98 -2.87 -3.74
CA ARG A 106 -2.42 -3.01 -2.35
C ARG A 106 -3.33 -1.87 -1.92
N PHE A 107 -4.16 -2.12 -0.93
CA PHE A 107 -4.88 -1.06 -0.24
C PHE A 107 -3.94 -0.36 0.75
N THR A 108 -4.12 0.94 0.92
CA THR A 108 -3.38 1.76 1.90
C THR A 108 -4.28 2.41 2.92
N SER A 109 -5.57 2.57 2.62
CA SER A 109 -6.57 2.96 3.60
C SER A 109 -7.98 2.66 3.12
N TYR A 110 -8.93 2.67 4.03
CA TYR A 110 -10.34 2.80 3.71
C TYR A 110 -11.07 3.63 4.77
N LYS A 111 -12.20 4.23 4.38
CA LYS A 111 -13.18 4.87 5.25
C LYS A 111 -14.57 4.50 4.78
N MET A 112 -15.29 3.71 5.58
CA MET A 112 -16.67 3.32 5.37
C MET A 112 -17.55 4.03 6.39
N VAL A 113 -18.51 4.82 5.91
CA VAL A 113 -19.50 5.56 6.69
C VAL A 113 -20.85 4.89 6.52
N MET A 114 -21.49 4.57 7.63
CA MET A 114 -22.64 3.68 7.70
C MET A 114 -23.77 4.27 8.53
N ASP A 115 -24.99 4.08 8.04
CA ASP A 115 -26.23 4.34 8.76
C ASP A 115 -26.96 3.01 9.02
N TYR A 116 -27.77 2.97 10.06
CA TYR A 116 -28.72 1.87 10.25
C TYR A 116 -29.77 1.87 9.13
N ASP A 117 -29.99 0.72 8.47
CA ASP A 117 -31.11 0.54 7.53
C ASP A 117 -32.36 0.08 8.29
N THR A 118 -33.44 0.85 8.16
CA THR A 118 -34.73 0.59 8.83
C THR A 118 -35.45 -0.67 8.36
N GLN A 119 -35.01 -1.27 7.25
CA GLN A 119 -35.47 -2.61 6.82
C GLN A 119 -34.76 -3.74 7.57
N GLY A 120 -33.72 -3.44 8.34
CA GLY A 120 -33.12 -4.36 9.30
C GLY A 120 -33.95 -4.46 10.59
N SER A 121 -33.69 -5.50 11.36
CA SER A 121 -34.30 -5.76 12.68
C SER A 121 -33.28 -5.81 13.82
N GLN A 122 -32.00 -5.95 13.49
CA GLN A 122 -30.91 -6.06 14.46
C GLN A 122 -29.76 -5.08 14.16
N ALA A 123 -29.04 -4.72 15.23
CA ALA A 123 -27.79 -3.97 15.12
C ALA A 123 -26.71 -4.82 14.43
N SER A 124 -25.83 -4.16 13.69
CA SER A 124 -24.65 -4.81 13.08
C SER A 124 -23.38 -4.40 13.80
N THR A 125 -22.45 -5.33 13.98
CA THR A 125 -21.05 -5.01 14.29
C THR A 125 -20.22 -5.33 13.06
N PHE A 126 -19.72 -4.29 12.40
CA PHE A 126 -18.83 -4.42 11.24
C PHE A 126 -17.38 -4.45 11.70
N ARG A 127 -16.62 -5.41 11.17
CA ARG A 127 -15.21 -5.62 11.50
C ARG A 127 -14.38 -5.73 10.23
N GLU A 128 -13.20 -5.13 10.23
CA GLU A 128 -12.11 -5.60 9.36
C GLU A 128 -11.43 -6.78 10.05
N MET A 129 -11.11 -7.80 9.28
CA MET A 129 -10.53 -9.06 9.74
C MET A 129 -9.22 -9.37 9.01
N ASP A 130 -8.42 -10.29 9.54
CA ASP A 130 -7.39 -10.99 8.78
C ASP A 130 -7.99 -12.02 7.80
N SER A 131 -7.17 -12.60 6.92
CA SER A 131 -7.60 -13.61 5.95
C SER A 131 -8.09 -14.91 6.59
N GLY A 132 -7.77 -15.16 7.86
CA GLY A 132 -8.29 -16.29 8.64
C GLY A 132 -9.65 -16.04 9.28
N PHE A 133 -10.19 -14.82 9.21
CA PHE A 133 -11.35 -14.37 9.98
C PHE A 133 -11.23 -14.62 11.50
N SER A 134 -9.99 -14.59 12.02
CA SER A 134 -9.63 -14.84 13.42
C SER A 134 -9.39 -13.56 14.22
N ASP A 135 -8.72 -12.58 13.61
CA ASP A 135 -8.26 -11.38 14.28
C ASP A 135 -9.00 -10.14 13.77
N THR A 136 -9.61 -9.39 14.68
CA THR A 136 -10.20 -8.07 14.36
C THR A 136 -9.09 -7.03 14.24
N LYS A 137 -9.05 -6.33 13.10
CA LYS A 137 -8.15 -5.18 12.87
C LYS A 137 -8.81 -3.86 13.28
N GLU A 138 -10.07 -3.68 12.91
CA GLU A 138 -10.89 -2.53 13.26
C GLU A 138 -12.36 -2.93 13.44
N THR A 139 -13.11 -2.16 14.23
CA THR A 139 -14.52 -2.49 14.53
C THR A 139 -15.41 -1.26 14.72
N VAL A 140 -16.66 -1.36 14.30
CA VAL A 140 -17.71 -0.37 14.59
C VAL A 140 -19.06 -1.04 14.77
N THR A 141 -19.89 -0.49 15.66
CA THR A 141 -21.28 -0.95 15.86
C THR A 141 -22.27 0.05 15.29
N VAL A 142 -23.22 -0.46 14.50
CA VAL A 142 -24.34 0.29 13.90
C VAL A 142 -25.63 -0.19 14.54
N SER A 143 -26.09 0.52 15.57
CA SER A 143 -27.33 0.22 16.29
C SER A 143 -28.53 0.98 15.73
N SER A 144 -29.74 0.65 16.18
CA SER A 144 -30.94 1.40 15.79
C SER A 144 -30.76 2.89 16.07
N SER A 145 -31.14 3.74 15.10
CA SER A 145 -30.93 5.20 15.06
C SER A 145 -29.52 5.73 14.76
N THR A 146 -28.51 4.86 14.62
CA THR A 146 -27.14 5.28 14.26
C THR A 146 -27.11 5.96 12.88
N LYS A 147 -26.46 7.12 12.82
CA LYS A 147 -26.13 7.83 11.58
C LYS A 147 -24.65 8.18 11.56
N GLY A 148 -23.98 7.93 10.45
CA GLY A 148 -22.58 8.30 10.26
C GLY A 148 -21.58 7.51 11.11
N ALA A 149 -21.85 6.24 11.43
CA ALA A 149 -20.86 5.37 12.06
C ALA A 149 -19.68 5.16 11.10
N VAL A 150 -18.45 5.27 11.60
CA VAL A 150 -17.24 5.21 10.77
C VAL A 150 -16.43 3.97 11.12
N LEU A 151 -16.15 3.14 10.12
CA LEU A 151 -15.08 2.14 10.15
C LEU A 151 -13.96 2.64 9.22
N GLN A 152 -12.76 2.84 9.74
CA GLN A 152 -11.64 3.32 8.93
C GLN A 152 -10.32 2.75 9.43
N ARG A 153 -9.41 2.45 8.51
CA ARG A 153 -8.03 2.08 8.80
C ARG A 153 -7.10 2.68 7.75
N THR A 154 -5.87 3.00 8.16
CA THR A 154 -4.77 3.39 7.26
C THR A 154 -3.59 2.46 7.56
N SER A 155 -2.94 1.99 6.49
CA SER A 155 -1.81 1.07 6.54
C SER A 155 -0.65 1.70 7.31
N LEU A 156 -0.08 0.95 8.25
CA LEU A 156 1.06 1.39 9.06
C LEU A 156 2.42 1.02 8.45
N SER A 157 2.44 0.09 7.49
CA SER A 157 3.66 -0.33 6.78
C SER A 157 3.31 -0.96 5.43
N PRO A 158 4.32 -1.25 4.57
CA PRO A 158 4.07 -1.90 3.30
C PRO A 158 3.42 -3.29 3.33
N SER A 159 3.48 -3.97 4.47
CA SER A 159 2.97 -5.32 4.67
C SER A 159 1.66 -5.37 5.49
N ASP A 160 1.13 -4.24 5.93
CA ASP A 160 -0.03 -4.18 6.85
C ASP A 160 -1.38 -4.36 6.14
N MET A 161 -1.49 -3.86 4.90
CA MET A 161 -2.68 -3.99 4.05
C MET A 161 -2.26 -4.54 2.68
N GLY A 162 -2.78 -5.71 2.32
CA GLY A 162 -2.52 -6.36 1.03
C GLY A 162 -3.45 -5.88 -0.09
N ASN A 163 -3.51 -6.62 -1.19
CA ASN A 163 -4.45 -6.40 -2.30
C ASN A 163 -5.86 -6.95 -2.03
N ILE A 164 -6.06 -7.65 -0.90
CA ILE A 164 -7.37 -8.16 -0.47
C ILE A 164 -7.62 -7.70 0.97
N LEU A 165 -8.78 -7.08 1.20
CA LEU A 165 -9.29 -6.76 2.54
C LEU A 165 -10.47 -7.66 2.87
N TYR A 166 -10.56 -8.06 4.13
CA TYR A 166 -11.59 -8.96 4.64
C TYR A 166 -12.46 -8.22 5.65
N PHE A 167 -13.78 -8.30 5.47
CA PHE A 167 -14.75 -7.72 6.41
C PHE A 167 -15.76 -8.77 6.86
N ARG A 168 -16.31 -8.54 8.05
CA ARG A 168 -17.34 -9.39 8.67
C ARG A 168 -18.42 -8.52 9.28
N GLN A 169 -19.68 -8.89 9.05
CA GLN A 169 -20.86 -8.24 9.64
C GLN A 169 -21.53 -9.17 10.65
N ASP A 170 -21.24 -8.98 11.94
CA ASP A 170 -21.88 -9.72 13.03
C ASP A 170 -23.23 -9.14 13.43
N HIS A 171 -24.13 -9.99 13.91
CA HIS A 171 -25.41 -9.59 14.49
C HIS A 171 -25.97 -10.63 15.46
N SER A 172 -27.00 -10.25 16.20
CA SER A 172 -27.85 -11.16 16.98
C SER A 172 -28.95 -11.76 16.09
N LYS A 173 -29.74 -12.72 16.60
CA LYS A 173 -30.83 -13.35 15.83
C LYS A 173 -31.82 -12.31 15.26
N GLY A 174 -31.92 -12.25 13.94
CA GLY A 174 -32.74 -11.34 13.14
C GLY A 174 -31.93 -10.66 12.05
N MET A 175 -32.58 -10.33 10.92
CA MET A 175 -31.95 -9.69 9.76
C MET A 175 -31.24 -8.39 10.17
N ALA A 176 -29.97 -8.25 9.79
CA ALA A 176 -29.16 -7.07 10.05
C ALA A 176 -28.82 -6.37 8.73
N ARG A 177 -29.14 -5.08 8.61
CA ARG A 177 -28.91 -4.31 7.39
C ARG A 177 -28.23 -2.98 7.69
N VAL A 178 -27.25 -2.65 6.87
CA VAL A 178 -26.50 -1.40 6.99
C VAL A 178 -26.46 -0.70 5.64
N LYS A 179 -26.74 0.60 5.68
CA LYS A 179 -26.74 1.48 4.52
C LYS A 179 -25.43 2.25 4.48
N VAL A 180 -24.67 2.07 3.41
CA VAL A 180 -23.36 2.69 3.21
C VAL A 180 -23.55 4.07 2.59
N THR A 181 -23.28 5.12 3.38
CA THR A 181 -23.43 6.50 2.92
C THR A 181 -22.21 7.01 2.17
N SER A 182 -21.04 6.48 2.51
CA SER A 182 -19.77 6.70 1.81
C SER A 182 -18.87 5.50 2.04
N PHE A 183 -18.22 4.99 1.00
CA PHE A 183 -17.15 4.00 1.14
C PHE A 183 -16.04 4.41 0.20
N VAL A 184 -14.94 4.87 0.77
CA VAL A 184 -13.78 5.36 0.02
C VAL A 184 -12.59 4.49 0.39
N ILE A 185 -11.87 4.02 -0.61
CA ILE A 185 -10.63 3.28 -0.44
C ILE A 185 -9.49 4.06 -1.05
N THR A 186 -8.28 3.81 -0.56
CA THR A 186 -7.05 4.27 -1.19
C THR A 186 -6.19 3.05 -1.48
N PHE A 187 -5.60 3.00 -2.67
CA PHE A 187 -4.78 1.88 -3.12
C PHE A 187 -3.58 2.37 -3.92
N GLU A 188 -2.57 1.52 -4.06
CA GLU A 188 -1.36 1.79 -4.84
C GLU A 188 -0.87 0.51 -5.51
N CYS A 189 0.09 0.62 -6.42
CA CYS A 189 0.86 -0.54 -6.82
C CYS A 189 1.80 -0.94 -5.69
N THR A 190 1.87 -2.23 -5.39
CA THR A 190 2.93 -2.73 -4.50
C THR A 190 4.28 -2.53 -5.16
N ASP A 191 5.32 -2.56 -4.35
CA ASP A 191 6.65 -2.84 -4.87
C ASP A 191 6.67 -4.14 -5.70
N LYS A 192 7.80 -4.35 -6.36
CA LYS A 192 8.06 -5.46 -7.26
C LYS A 192 7.80 -6.80 -6.56
N PHE A 193 7.08 -7.71 -7.21
CA PHE A 193 6.79 -9.05 -6.69
C PHE A 193 7.41 -10.14 -7.56
N ASN A 194 7.71 -11.31 -6.97
CA ASN A 194 8.40 -12.40 -7.66
C ASN A 194 7.43 -13.53 -8.01
N GLU A 195 7.58 -14.11 -9.21
CA GLU A 195 6.86 -15.28 -9.68
C GLU A 195 7.82 -16.37 -10.13
N VAL A 196 7.62 -17.59 -9.64
CA VAL A 196 8.29 -18.79 -10.16
C VAL A 196 7.37 -19.42 -11.20
N LEU A 197 7.77 -19.36 -12.46
CA LEU A 197 6.91 -19.76 -13.57
C LEU A 197 7.02 -21.27 -13.83
N ALA A 198 5.87 -21.93 -13.91
CA ALA A 198 5.78 -23.35 -14.16
C ALA A 198 4.65 -23.67 -15.15
N PRO A 199 4.85 -24.63 -16.09
CA PRO A 199 3.75 -25.13 -16.88
C PRO A 199 2.80 -25.99 -16.03
N GLU A 200 1.51 -25.94 -16.37
CA GLU A 200 0.51 -26.83 -15.77
C GLU A 200 0.87 -28.30 -16.01
N ALA A 201 1.30 -28.63 -17.24
CA ALA A 201 1.71 -29.98 -17.60
C ALA A 201 2.92 -30.44 -16.77
N THR A 202 2.90 -31.71 -16.35
CA THR A 202 4.00 -32.36 -15.64
C THR A 202 5.02 -33.02 -16.59
N SER A 203 4.62 -33.28 -17.84
CA SER A 203 5.44 -33.78 -18.93
C SER A 203 4.91 -33.30 -20.30
N LEU A 204 5.67 -33.49 -21.37
CA LEU A 204 5.25 -33.16 -22.74
C LEU A 204 4.96 -34.43 -23.54
N ASN A 205 3.74 -34.56 -24.06
CA ASN A 205 3.37 -35.64 -24.99
C ASN A 205 4.12 -35.54 -26.33
N SER A 206 4.52 -34.32 -26.70
CA SER A 206 5.35 -34.02 -27.87
C SER A 206 6.04 -32.69 -27.67
N ALA A 207 7.23 -32.54 -28.25
CA ALA A 207 7.94 -31.26 -28.27
C ALA A 207 7.15 -30.17 -29.02
N VAL A 208 7.29 -28.92 -28.57
CA VAL A 208 6.54 -27.73 -29.02
C VAL A 208 7.47 -26.54 -29.20
N SER A 209 6.97 -25.47 -29.79
CA SER A 209 7.69 -24.19 -29.95
C SER A 209 7.11 -23.04 -29.13
N CYS A 210 5.97 -23.25 -28.47
CA CYS A 210 5.38 -22.31 -27.52
C CYS A 210 4.65 -23.07 -26.41
N ILE A 211 4.85 -22.66 -25.16
CA ILE A 211 4.20 -23.23 -23.97
C ILE A 211 3.62 -22.11 -23.09
N THR A 212 2.52 -22.40 -22.41
CA THR A 212 1.92 -21.52 -21.38
C THR A 212 2.56 -21.75 -20.02
N LEU A 213 2.80 -20.65 -19.30
CA LEU A 213 3.18 -20.66 -17.89
C LEU A 213 2.14 -19.80 -17.15
N PRO A 214 1.07 -20.43 -16.59
CA PRO A 214 0.00 -19.70 -15.93
C PRO A 214 0.46 -18.97 -14.67
N PHE A 215 -0.18 -17.84 -14.41
CA PHE A 215 -0.03 -17.06 -13.20
C PHE A 215 -1.42 -16.65 -12.66
N GLU A 216 -1.54 -16.61 -11.33
CA GLU A 216 -2.77 -16.17 -10.65
C GLU A 216 -2.85 -14.65 -10.64
N THR A 217 -3.97 -14.10 -11.11
CA THR A 217 -4.20 -12.64 -11.12
C THR A 217 -4.78 -12.12 -9.81
N GLU A 218 -5.26 -13.02 -8.94
CA GLU A 218 -6.03 -12.70 -7.72
C GLU A 218 -7.33 -11.92 -8.02
N ARG A 219 -7.90 -12.18 -9.21
CA ARG A 219 -9.22 -11.70 -9.65
C ARG A 219 -10.18 -12.87 -9.81
N VAL A 220 -11.47 -12.56 -9.91
CA VAL A 220 -12.54 -13.55 -10.09
C VAL A 220 -12.97 -13.67 -11.57
N ASP A 221 -13.11 -14.90 -12.06
CA ASP A 221 -13.85 -15.25 -13.28
C ASP A 221 -15.25 -15.69 -12.86
N LEU A 222 -16.27 -14.89 -13.20
CA LEU A 222 -17.67 -15.16 -12.83
C LEU A 222 -18.30 -16.30 -13.65
N GLY A 223 -17.67 -16.67 -14.77
CA GLY A 223 -18.20 -17.63 -15.71
C GLY A 223 -19.48 -17.15 -16.39
N LYS A 224 -20.33 -18.11 -16.73
CA LYS A 224 -21.52 -17.88 -17.54
C LYS A 224 -22.61 -17.16 -16.75
N ILE A 225 -23.10 -16.04 -17.28
CA ILE A 225 -24.20 -15.24 -16.73
C ILE A 225 -25.46 -15.42 -17.60
N THR A 226 -26.56 -15.85 -16.98
CA THR A 226 -27.84 -16.09 -17.68
C THR A 226 -29.04 -15.65 -16.85
N GLN A 227 -30.15 -15.36 -17.50
CA GLN A 227 -31.40 -15.13 -16.76
C GLN A 227 -31.83 -16.42 -16.06
N GLN A 228 -32.09 -16.33 -14.76
CA GLN A 228 -32.61 -17.42 -13.95
C GLN A 228 -33.67 -16.89 -12.97
N GLU A 229 -34.61 -17.76 -12.60
CA GLU A 229 -35.60 -17.49 -11.55
C GLU A 229 -35.31 -18.37 -10.35
N VAL A 230 -35.08 -17.74 -9.19
CA VAL A 230 -34.85 -18.42 -7.92
C VAL A 230 -35.74 -17.75 -6.87
N ASN A 231 -36.53 -18.54 -6.13
CA ASN A 231 -37.46 -18.06 -5.11
C ASN A 231 -38.42 -16.92 -5.60
N ASN A 232 -38.91 -17.03 -6.84
CA ASN A 232 -39.76 -16.03 -7.53
C ASN A 232 -39.07 -14.70 -7.90
N TYR A 233 -37.74 -14.62 -7.79
CA TYR A 233 -36.96 -13.47 -8.24
C TYR A 233 -36.21 -13.82 -9.53
N THR A 234 -36.58 -13.16 -10.63
CA THR A 234 -35.97 -13.32 -11.95
C THR A 234 -34.91 -12.24 -12.19
N SER A 235 -33.66 -12.64 -12.40
CA SER A 235 -32.57 -11.73 -12.79
C SER A 235 -31.49 -12.46 -13.60
N TYR A 236 -30.58 -11.70 -14.22
CA TYR A 236 -29.31 -12.28 -14.67
C TYR A 236 -28.46 -12.72 -13.47
N LYS A 237 -27.99 -13.97 -13.52
CA LYS A 237 -27.21 -14.62 -12.46
C LYS A 237 -26.04 -15.41 -13.04
N TYR A 238 -24.88 -15.35 -12.37
CA TYR A 238 -23.83 -16.36 -12.51
C TYR A 238 -24.02 -17.44 -11.44
N ASP A 239 -23.55 -18.66 -11.70
CA ASP A 239 -23.56 -19.75 -10.73
C ASP A 239 -22.24 -19.74 -9.95
N TYR A 240 -22.33 -19.63 -8.61
CA TYR A 240 -21.14 -19.54 -7.78
C TYR A 240 -20.25 -20.79 -7.88
N ASN A 241 -20.81 -21.96 -8.20
CA ASN A 241 -20.03 -23.20 -8.39
C ASN A 241 -19.14 -23.16 -9.63
N ASN A 242 -19.41 -22.26 -10.57
CA ASN A 242 -18.61 -22.07 -11.77
C ASN A 242 -17.60 -20.92 -11.62
N VAL A 243 -17.58 -20.23 -10.48
CA VAL A 243 -16.61 -19.17 -10.23
C VAL A 243 -15.22 -19.79 -10.07
N LYS A 244 -14.21 -19.15 -10.67
CA LYS A 244 -12.80 -19.55 -10.58
C LYS A 244 -11.91 -18.36 -10.32
N ASP A 245 -10.71 -18.64 -9.81
CA ASP A 245 -9.62 -17.66 -9.81
C ASP A 245 -9.19 -17.42 -11.27
N LEU A 246 -9.17 -16.14 -11.68
CA LEU A 246 -8.82 -15.74 -13.03
C LEU A 246 -7.30 -15.87 -13.21
N ARG A 247 -6.89 -16.69 -14.18
CA ARG A 247 -5.49 -16.89 -14.56
C ARG A 247 -5.19 -16.20 -15.88
N ALA A 248 -3.98 -15.67 -16.00
CA ALA A 248 -3.42 -15.33 -17.30
C ALA A 248 -2.11 -16.09 -17.53
N ASN A 249 -1.61 -16.08 -18.77
CA ASN A 249 -0.53 -16.97 -19.18
C ASN A 249 0.66 -16.18 -19.71
N PHE A 250 1.81 -16.36 -19.07
CA PHE A 250 3.07 -16.08 -19.75
C PHE A 250 3.23 -17.04 -20.92
N LEU A 251 3.80 -16.54 -22.01
CA LEU A 251 4.11 -17.35 -23.18
C LEU A 251 5.62 -17.47 -23.29
N PHE A 252 6.11 -18.70 -23.27
CA PHE A 252 7.51 -19.00 -23.51
C PHE A 252 7.67 -19.73 -24.85
N TYR A 253 8.42 -19.13 -25.77
CA TYR A 253 8.42 -19.56 -27.17
C TYR A 253 9.71 -19.26 -27.93
N ASP A 254 9.93 -20.01 -29.00
CA ASP A 254 10.85 -19.66 -30.09
C ASP A 254 10.08 -18.99 -31.24
N GLU A 255 10.78 -18.42 -32.23
CA GLU A 255 10.15 -17.68 -33.35
C GLU A 255 9.11 -18.50 -34.12
N SER A 256 9.31 -19.81 -34.27
CA SER A 256 8.37 -20.72 -34.94
C SER A 256 7.11 -21.03 -34.13
N GLY A 257 7.08 -20.62 -32.86
CA GLY A 257 5.90 -20.63 -31.99
C GLY A 257 4.89 -19.51 -32.28
N MET A 258 5.23 -18.55 -33.16
CA MET A 258 4.34 -17.46 -33.54
C MET A 258 3.46 -17.82 -34.74
N VAL A 259 2.17 -17.50 -34.64
CA VAL A 259 1.19 -17.68 -35.72
C VAL A 259 0.45 -16.37 -35.94
N GLY A 260 0.62 -15.78 -37.13
CA GLY A 260 -0.03 -14.54 -37.50
C GLY A 260 0.27 -13.37 -36.55
N GLY A 261 1.53 -13.24 -36.11
CA GLY A 261 2.00 -12.12 -35.27
C GLY A 261 1.73 -12.25 -33.76
N ALA A 262 1.22 -13.39 -33.30
CA ALA A 262 1.03 -13.70 -31.88
C ALA A 262 1.67 -15.06 -31.55
N ALA A 263 2.22 -15.20 -30.33
CA ALA A 263 2.65 -16.49 -29.81
C ALA A 263 1.43 -17.37 -29.49
N VAL A 264 1.46 -18.64 -29.90
CA VAL A 264 0.33 -19.57 -29.74
C VAL A 264 0.82 -20.88 -29.12
N ALA A 265 0.39 -21.16 -27.89
CA ALA A 265 0.78 -22.36 -27.17
C ALA A 265 0.34 -23.65 -27.88
N GLY A 266 1.18 -24.69 -27.78
CA GLY A 266 0.96 -25.96 -28.46
C GLY A 266 1.29 -25.95 -29.96
N THR A 267 1.73 -24.81 -30.51
CA THR A 267 2.25 -24.74 -31.87
C THR A 267 3.44 -25.68 -32.00
N THR A 268 3.35 -26.58 -32.98
CA THR A 268 4.36 -27.61 -33.20
C THR A 268 5.71 -27.01 -33.54
N GLY A 269 5.74 -26.01 -34.44
CA GLY A 269 6.94 -25.28 -34.84
C GLY A 269 8.17 -26.16 -35.09
N ASP A 270 9.33 -25.63 -34.72
CA ASP A 270 10.65 -26.27 -34.74
C ASP A 270 10.84 -27.25 -33.57
N LYS A 271 9.86 -27.35 -32.65
CA LYS A 271 9.84 -28.30 -31.53
C LYS A 271 11.04 -28.15 -30.59
N THR A 272 11.48 -26.92 -30.36
CA THR A 272 12.72 -26.67 -29.62
C THR A 272 12.54 -26.75 -28.09
N ILE A 273 11.30 -26.71 -27.59
CA ILE A 273 10.93 -27.02 -26.20
C ILE A 273 10.52 -28.49 -26.15
N SER A 274 11.38 -29.34 -25.60
CA SER A 274 11.30 -30.79 -25.78
C SER A 274 11.03 -31.59 -24.51
N ALA A 275 11.18 -31.00 -23.32
CA ALA A 275 10.91 -31.70 -22.07
C ALA A 275 10.41 -30.76 -20.98
N ILE A 276 9.71 -31.32 -19.99
CA ILE A 276 9.40 -30.69 -18.70
C ILE A 276 9.89 -31.66 -17.61
N VAL A 277 10.66 -31.15 -16.65
CA VAL A 277 11.08 -31.92 -15.47
C VAL A 277 10.76 -31.10 -14.23
N LYS A 278 9.96 -31.66 -13.32
CA LYS A 278 9.63 -31.04 -12.03
C LYS A 278 10.54 -31.61 -10.93
N ASP A 279 11.10 -30.74 -10.11
CA ASP A 279 11.62 -31.10 -8.79
C ASP A 279 10.75 -30.45 -7.70
N ASP A 280 11.08 -30.69 -6.42
CA ASP A 280 10.26 -30.22 -5.29
C ASP A 280 10.13 -28.67 -5.22
N GLU A 281 10.99 -27.93 -5.95
CA GLU A 281 11.03 -26.47 -5.88
C GLU A 281 10.72 -25.77 -7.22
N ARG A 282 10.98 -26.39 -8.39
CA ARG A 282 10.92 -25.73 -9.70
C ARG A 282 10.49 -26.67 -10.83
N SER A 283 9.98 -26.06 -11.90
CA SER A 283 9.77 -26.73 -13.19
C SER A 283 10.82 -26.30 -14.20
N TYR A 284 11.59 -27.28 -14.72
CA TYR A 284 12.60 -27.05 -15.74
C TYR A 284 12.07 -27.39 -17.13
N LEU A 285 12.23 -26.45 -18.06
CA LEU A 285 11.98 -26.60 -19.49
C LEU A 285 13.26 -27.09 -20.18
N GLY A 286 13.18 -28.20 -20.91
CA GLY A 286 14.28 -28.74 -21.70
C GLY A 286 14.32 -28.13 -23.10
N LEU A 287 15.37 -27.37 -23.39
CA LEU A 287 15.54 -26.54 -24.59
C LEU A 287 16.63 -27.08 -25.51
N LYS A 288 16.41 -26.94 -26.83
CA LYS A 288 17.43 -27.15 -27.85
C LYS A 288 18.21 -25.84 -28.11
N ASN A 289 19.19 -25.88 -29.02
CA ASN A 289 19.82 -24.64 -29.48
C ASN A 289 18.78 -23.74 -30.14
N GLY A 290 18.75 -22.47 -29.77
CA GLY A 290 17.75 -21.53 -30.25
C GLY A 290 17.72 -20.23 -29.46
N THR A 291 16.93 -19.29 -29.96
CA THR A 291 16.57 -18.05 -29.25
C THR A 291 15.12 -18.16 -28.80
N TYR A 292 14.88 -17.74 -27.57
CA TYR A 292 13.60 -17.85 -26.90
C TYR A 292 13.20 -16.52 -26.27
N TRP A 293 11.91 -16.31 -26.17
CA TRP A 293 11.29 -15.18 -25.48
C TRP A 293 10.33 -15.68 -24.42
N LEU A 294 10.36 -15.05 -23.26
CA LEU A 294 9.32 -15.16 -22.24
C LEU A 294 8.57 -13.83 -22.23
N GLU A 295 7.33 -13.84 -22.70
CA GLU A 295 6.50 -12.66 -22.85
C GLU A 295 5.44 -12.58 -21.74
N VAL A 296 5.29 -11.39 -21.17
CA VAL A 296 4.28 -11.10 -20.15
C VAL A 296 2.88 -11.08 -20.78
N PRO A 297 1.88 -11.65 -20.11
CA PRO A 297 0.51 -11.65 -20.61
C PRO A 297 -0.07 -10.25 -20.73
N THR A 298 -0.83 -10.03 -21.80
CA THR A 298 -1.69 -8.84 -21.96
C THR A 298 -3.15 -9.12 -21.60
N ASP A 299 -3.60 -10.37 -21.69
CA ASP A 299 -4.98 -10.75 -21.43
C ASP A 299 -5.06 -12.08 -20.65
N ALA A 300 -6.04 -12.17 -19.76
CA ALA A 300 -6.59 -13.44 -19.29
C ALA A 300 -7.70 -13.91 -20.23
N LEU A 301 -7.90 -15.22 -20.31
CA LEU A 301 -9.02 -15.82 -21.04
C LEU A 301 -10.04 -16.33 -20.03
N GLU A 302 -11.29 -15.93 -20.24
CA GLU A 302 -12.43 -16.47 -19.50
C GLU A 302 -12.67 -17.94 -19.84
N GLN A 303 -13.52 -18.59 -19.05
CA GLN A 303 -13.90 -20.01 -19.20
C GLN A 303 -14.49 -20.40 -20.57
N ASP A 304 -14.94 -19.44 -21.40
CA ASP A 304 -15.43 -19.72 -22.76
C ASP A 304 -14.31 -19.86 -23.80
N GLY A 305 -13.05 -19.59 -23.41
CA GLY A 305 -11.86 -19.64 -24.24
C GLY A 305 -11.78 -18.55 -25.32
N LYS A 306 -12.65 -17.53 -25.26
CA LYS A 306 -12.77 -16.48 -26.29
C LYS A 306 -12.75 -15.08 -25.70
N THR A 307 -13.48 -14.88 -24.60
CA THR A 307 -13.61 -13.60 -23.92
C THR A 307 -12.29 -13.28 -23.24
N ARG A 308 -11.81 -12.04 -23.44
CA ARG A 308 -10.52 -11.58 -22.95
C ARG A 308 -10.73 -10.54 -21.85
N ILE A 309 -10.02 -10.71 -20.75
CA ILE A 309 -9.93 -9.73 -19.67
C ILE A 309 -8.53 -9.12 -19.70
N PRO A 310 -8.36 -7.82 -20.00
CA PRO A 310 -7.06 -7.18 -20.00
C PRO A 310 -6.36 -7.30 -18.64
N VAL A 311 -5.07 -7.64 -18.69
CA VAL A 311 -4.14 -7.57 -17.54
C VAL A 311 -2.97 -6.66 -17.90
N GLY A 312 -2.38 -6.00 -16.91
CA GLY A 312 -1.32 -5.02 -17.12
C GLY A 312 -0.13 -5.32 -16.22
N TYR A 313 0.89 -5.96 -16.76
CA TYR A 313 2.13 -6.28 -16.04
C TYR A 313 3.36 -6.00 -16.90
N ARG A 314 4.48 -5.71 -16.25
CA ARG A 314 5.80 -5.59 -16.88
C ARG A 314 6.84 -6.39 -16.13
N ILE A 315 7.87 -6.83 -16.84
CA ILE A 315 9.04 -7.49 -16.24
C ILE A 315 10.03 -6.40 -15.82
N VAL A 316 10.36 -6.37 -14.53
CA VAL A 316 11.32 -5.45 -13.91
C VAL A 316 12.62 -6.14 -13.47
N GLY A 317 12.62 -7.48 -13.46
CA GLY A 317 13.79 -8.32 -13.26
C GLY A 317 13.50 -9.76 -13.66
N ALA A 318 14.54 -10.57 -13.84
CA ALA A 318 14.40 -11.99 -14.15
C ALA A 318 15.56 -12.80 -13.59
N ARG A 319 15.30 -14.05 -13.25
CA ARG A 319 16.29 -15.04 -12.84
C ARG A 319 16.04 -16.33 -13.62
N VAL A 320 17.07 -16.81 -14.31
CA VAL A 320 17.04 -18.05 -15.08
C VAL A 320 18.00 -19.04 -14.45
N VAL A 321 17.45 -20.08 -13.84
CA VAL A 321 18.23 -21.18 -13.25
C VAL A 321 18.42 -22.24 -14.32
N TYR A 322 19.66 -22.71 -14.52
CA TYR A 322 19.97 -23.66 -15.58
C TYR A 322 20.70 -24.91 -15.07
N SER A 323 20.55 -26.01 -15.81
CA SER A 323 21.27 -27.27 -15.58
C SER A 323 21.52 -28.02 -16.89
N ASN A 324 22.65 -28.74 -16.97
CA ASN A 324 22.98 -29.66 -18.06
C ASN A 324 22.54 -31.11 -17.82
N SER A 325 21.90 -31.35 -16.68
CA SER A 325 21.28 -32.63 -16.34
C SER A 325 20.07 -32.43 -15.45
N LYS A 326 18.95 -33.05 -15.81
CA LYS A 326 17.78 -33.26 -14.95
C LYS A 326 17.27 -34.66 -15.24
N SER A 327 16.86 -35.38 -14.19
CA SER A 327 16.38 -36.76 -14.36
C SER A 327 15.20 -36.78 -15.31
N THR A 328 15.34 -37.46 -16.43
CA THR A 328 14.23 -37.80 -17.31
C THR A 328 13.50 -39.02 -16.76
N GLU A 329 12.31 -39.30 -17.30
CA GLU A 329 11.58 -40.56 -17.09
C GLU A 329 12.50 -41.77 -17.20
N ILE A 330 12.35 -42.75 -16.30
CA ILE A 330 13.13 -43.98 -16.33
C ILE A 330 12.68 -44.88 -17.49
N LYS A 331 13.61 -45.56 -18.14
CA LYS A 331 13.33 -46.58 -19.16
C LYS A 331 14.10 -47.86 -18.89
N ARG A 332 13.65 -48.95 -19.51
CA ARG A 332 14.38 -50.22 -19.51
C ARG A 332 15.79 -50.00 -20.07
N GLY A 333 16.78 -50.52 -19.37
CA GLY A 333 18.21 -50.30 -19.59
C GLY A 333 18.87 -49.29 -18.64
N ASP A 334 18.09 -48.56 -17.83
CA ASP A 334 18.63 -47.55 -16.92
C ASP A 334 19.08 -48.13 -15.57
N ASP A 335 20.07 -47.49 -14.95
CA ASP A 335 20.32 -47.61 -13.52
C ASP A 335 19.40 -46.62 -12.79
N ILE A 336 18.68 -47.06 -11.76
CA ILE A 336 17.64 -46.31 -11.05
C ILE A 336 17.79 -46.38 -9.52
N TYR A 337 17.27 -45.38 -8.83
CA TYR A 337 16.94 -45.45 -7.41
C TYR A 337 15.43 -45.59 -7.26
N ILE A 338 14.95 -46.39 -6.31
CA ILE A 338 13.52 -46.47 -5.98
C ILE A 338 13.34 -45.76 -4.64
N THR A 339 12.62 -44.63 -4.61
CA THR A 339 12.44 -43.75 -3.45
C THR A 339 10.99 -43.66 -3.01
N ASP A 340 10.76 -43.31 -1.74
CA ASP A 340 9.43 -43.01 -1.19
C ASP A 340 9.00 -41.54 -1.38
N GLY A 341 9.79 -40.75 -2.11
CA GLY A 341 9.58 -39.31 -2.30
C GLY A 341 9.90 -38.47 -1.07
N LYS A 342 10.53 -39.03 -0.02
CA LYS A 342 10.87 -38.36 1.24
C LYS A 342 12.30 -38.68 1.69
N ASP A 343 13.25 -38.60 0.75
CA ASP A 343 14.68 -38.87 0.96
C ASP A 343 15.05 -40.28 1.46
N ARG A 344 14.18 -41.28 1.29
CA ARG A 344 14.50 -42.69 1.56
C ARG A 344 14.47 -43.51 0.29
N TYR A 345 15.35 -44.50 0.21
CA TYR A 345 15.62 -45.32 -0.96
C TYR A 345 15.56 -46.80 -0.61
N MET A 346 14.89 -47.59 -1.45
CA MET A 346 14.64 -49.01 -1.25
C MET A 346 15.92 -49.81 -1.45
N ASN A 347 16.33 -50.56 -0.44
CA ASN A 347 17.47 -51.49 -0.51
C ASN A 347 17.04 -52.91 -0.90
N ALA A 348 18.01 -53.84 -1.01
CA ALA A 348 17.78 -55.24 -1.40
C ALA A 348 16.86 -56.04 -0.45
N ASP A 349 16.66 -55.56 0.78
CA ASP A 349 15.75 -56.15 1.78
C ASP A 349 14.35 -55.51 1.76
N LEU A 350 14.06 -54.73 0.71
CA LEU A 350 12.84 -53.96 0.51
C LEU A 350 12.59 -52.95 1.65
N GLU A 351 13.64 -52.36 2.22
CA GLU A 351 13.56 -51.30 3.21
C GLU A 351 13.92 -49.95 2.60
N PHE A 352 13.09 -48.93 2.84
CA PHE A 352 13.37 -47.55 2.49
C PHE A 352 14.24 -46.91 3.57
N THR A 353 15.51 -46.65 3.23
CA THR A 353 16.53 -46.10 4.14
C THR A 353 17.16 -44.84 3.56
N LYS A 354 17.87 -44.03 4.36
CA LYS A 354 18.57 -42.83 3.84
C LYS A 354 19.72 -43.15 2.87
N THR A 355 20.15 -44.40 2.78
CA THR A 355 21.26 -44.81 1.91
C THR A 355 20.75 -45.12 0.52
N LYS A 356 21.29 -44.42 -0.50
CA LYS A 356 20.98 -44.68 -1.90
C LYS A 356 21.49 -46.06 -2.34
N VAL A 357 20.59 -46.89 -2.87
CA VAL A 357 20.92 -48.21 -3.44
C VAL A 357 20.53 -48.22 -4.92
N VAL A 358 21.51 -48.40 -5.79
CA VAL A 358 21.29 -48.46 -7.24
C VAL A 358 20.65 -49.80 -7.61
N TRP A 359 19.55 -49.76 -8.33
CA TRP A 359 18.92 -50.89 -8.99
C TRP A 359 19.16 -50.77 -10.50
N LYS A 360 19.54 -51.86 -11.16
CA LYS A 360 19.57 -51.97 -12.60
C LYS A 360 18.20 -52.36 -13.11
N TYR A 361 17.61 -51.56 -13.98
CA TYR A 361 16.39 -51.91 -14.70
C TYR A 361 16.80 -52.44 -16.06
N ASP A 362 16.90 -53.77 -16.20
CA ASP A 362 17.41 -54.41 -17.41
C ASP A 362 16.49 -54.19 -18.62
N THR A 363 17.04 -54.37 -19.83
CA THR A 363 16.29 -54.23 -21.09
C THR A 363 15.12 -55.21 -21.22
N ASP A 364 15.16 -56.34 -20.52
CA ASP A 364 14.07 -57.31 -20.44
C ASP A 364 13.01 -56.98 -19.37
N GLY A 365 13.15 -55.84 -18.67
CA GLY A 365 12.25 -55.35 -17.65
C GLY A 365 12.56 -55.87 -16.23
N LYS A 366 13.57 -56.72 -16.05
CA LYS A 366 13.92 -57.20 -14.70
C LYS A 366 14.67 -56.12 -13.93
N VAL A 367 14.36 -55.99 -12.65
CA VAL A 367 14.99 -54.99 -11.77
C VAL A 367 15.85 -55.69 -10.74
N HIS A 368 17.13 -55.34 -10.62
CA HIS A 368 18.06 -56.02 -9.71
C HIS A 368 19.10 -55.10 -9.08
N THR A 369 19.59 -55.46 -7.90
CA THR A 369 20.71 -54.77 -7.24
C THR A 369 21.73 -55.77 -6.71
N THR A 370 22.84 -55.30 -6.14
CA THR A 370 23.84 -56.15 -5.50
C THR A 370 23.76 -56.02 -3.99
N SER A 371 23.65 -57.14 -3.28
CA SER A 371 23.78 -57.20 -1.83
C SER A 371 24.87 -58.22 -1.46
N GLY A 372 25.99 -57.72 -0.93
CA GLY A 372 27.21 -58.51 -0.74
C GLY A 372 27.75 -59.04 -2.07
N SER A 373 27.92 -60.35 -2.20
CA SER A 373 28.39 -61.03 -3.42
C SER A 373 27.25 -61.59 -4.30
N LYS A 374 25.98 -61.24 -4.01
CA LYS A 374 24.80 -61.79 -4.68
C LYS A 374 24.03 -60.71 -5.43
N THR A 375 23.54 -61.06 -6.62
CA THR A 375 22.55 -60.27 -7.35
C THR A 375 21.16 -60.59 -6.83
N VAL A 376 20.42 -59.55 -6.42
CA VAL A 376 19.09 -59.63 -5.83
C VAL A 376 18.10 -58.98 -6.80
N TYR A 377 17.15 -59.75 -7.30
CA TYR A 377 16.11 -59.31 -8.25
C TYR A 377 14.79 -59.04 -7.53
N LEU A 378 14.03 -58.06 -8.01
CA LEU A 378 12.63 -57.87 -7.63
C LEU A 378 11.76 -59.01 -8.19
N ARG A 379 10.80 -59.43 -7.37
CA ARG A 379 9.89 -60.53 -7.68
C ARG A 379 8.49 -60.24 -7.15
N HIS A 380 7.53 -60.23 -8.06
CA HIS A 380 6.13 -60.50 -7.76
C HIS A 380 5.97 -61.96 -7.33
N LYS A 381 5.61 -62.18 -6.06
CA LYS A 381 5.45 -63.52 -5.49
C LYS A 381 4.00 -63.78 -5.15
N VAL A 382 3.46 -64.83 -5.77
CA VAL A 382 2.17 -65.43 -5.42
C VAL A 382 2.42 -66.57 -4.43
N ASN A 383 1.74 -66.59 -3.29
CA ASN A 383 1.79 -67.71 -2.35
C ASN A 383 0.81 -68.83 -2.76
N PHE A 384 0.82 -69.95 -2.03
CA PHE A 384 -0.06 -71.10 -2.32
C PHE A 384 -1.57 -70.78 -2.22
N TRP A 385 -1.94 -69.73 -1.49
CA TRP A 385 -3.31 -69.29 -1.28
C TRP A 385 -3.77 -68.22 -2.29
N GLY A 386 -2.89 -67.82 -3.22
CA GLY A 386 -3.18 -66.81 -4.23
C GLY A 386 -2.83 -65.38 -3.81
N ASP A 387 -2.32 -65.14 -2.60
CA ASP A 387 -1.94 -63.79 -2.16
C ASP A 387 -0.67 -63.33 -2.88
N THR A 388 -0.70 -62.11 -3.37
CA THR A 388 0.41 -61.48 -4.08
C THR A 388 1.19 -60.55 -3.16
N SER A 389 2.52 -60.55 -3.30
CA SER A 389 3.42 -59.70 -2.50
C SER A 389 4.65 -59.28 -3.29
N LEU A 390 5.20 -58.11 -2.95
CA LEU A 390 6.52 -57.70 -3.40
C LEU A 390 7.58 -58.46 -2.59
N SER A 391 8.53 -59.08 -3.29
CA SER A 391 9.61 -59.85 -2.67
C SER A 391 10.90 -59.73 -3.49
N THR A 392 11.99 -60.31 -3.00
CA THR A 392 13.23 -60.43 -3.75
C THR A 392 13.65 -61.89 -3.96
N THR A 393 14.47 -62.14 -4.98
CA THR A 393 15.03 -63.46 -5.29
C THR A 393 16.46 -63.34 -5.83
N ASN A 394 17.30 -64.35 -5.58
CA ASN A 394 18.65 -64.42 -6.17
C ASN A 394 18.66 -65.17 -7.52
N SER A 395 17.49 -65.60 -8.00
CA SER A 395 17.34 -66.38 -9.22
C SER A 395 16.73 -65.51 -10.34
N GLN A 396 17.50 -65.27 -11.39
CA GLN A 396 17.05 -64.48 -12.55
C GLN A 396 15.82 -65.09 -13.24
N THR A 397 15.64 -66.41 -13.20
CA THR A 397 14.46 -67.09 -13.77
C THR A 397 13.20 -66.91 -12.94
N GLN A 398 13.33 -66.47 -11.69
CA GLN A 398 12.20 -66.16 -10.80
C GLN A 398 11.96 -64.65 -10.67
N ALA A 399 12.76 -63.82 -11.33
CA ALA A 399 12.61 -62.37 -11.33
C ALA A 399 11.40 -61.94 -12.15
N THR A 400 10.75 -60.87 -11.71
CA THR A 400 9.63 -60.28 -12.44
C THR A 400 10.12 -59.20 -13.38
N ALA A 401 9.59 -59.19 -14.61
CA ALA A 401 9.76 -58.08 -15.54
C ALA A 401 8.71 -57.03 -15.23
N TYR A 402 9.13 -55.85 -14.78
CA TYR A 402 8.27 -54.72 -14.48
C TYR A 402 8.15 -53.81 -15.70
N ASP A 403 6.97 -53.24 -15.87
CA ASP A 403 6.69 -52.12 -16.75
C ASP A 403 6.85 -50.80 -15.99
N THR A 404 6.93 -49.70 -16.73
CA THR A 404 7.04 -48.34 -16.18
C THR A 404 6.20 -47.36 -16.97
N ASP A 405 5.72 -46.33 -16.28
CA ASP A 405 5.08 -45.13 -16.84
C ASP A 405 6.06 -43.94 -16.89
N GLY A 406 7.35 -44.20 -16.64
CA GLY A 406 8.40 -43.20 -16.56
C GLY A 406 8.78 -42.79 -15.13
N GLN A 407 7.95 -43.09 -14.13
CA GLN A 407 8.20 -42.71 -12.72
C GLN A 407 7.91 -43.83 -11.72
N SER A 408 7.11 -44.83 -12.09
CA SER A 408 6.74 -45.96 -11.24
C SER A 408 7.13 -47.29 -11.89
N LEU A 409 7.30 -48.33 -11.07
CA LEU A 409 7.46 -49.70 -11.53
C LEU A 409 6.21 -50.51 -11.19
N TYR A 410 5.64 -51.19 -12.17
CA TYR A 410 4.42 -51.98 -11.99
C TYR A 410 4.42 -53.30 -12.76
N TYR A 411 3.58 -54.24 -12.31
CA TYR A 411 3.37 -55.54 -12.94
C TYR A 411 1.90 -55.94 -12.80
N GLU A 412 1.18 -56.17 -13.91
CA GLU A 412 -0.23 -56.64 -13.95
C GLU A 412 -1.18 -55.91 -12.97
N GLY A 413 -1.05 -54.58 -12.85
CA GLY A 413 -1.89 -53.75 -11.96
C GLY A 413 -1.36 -53.58 -10.52
N TYR A 414 -0.17 -54.11 -10.22
CA TYR A 414 0.53 -53.92 -8.94
C TYR A 414 1.67 -52.92 -9.07
N VAL A 415 1.53 -51.75 -8.45
CA VAL A 415 2.52 -50.66 -8.39
C VAL A 415 3.31 -50.77 -7.09
N ILE A 416 4.64 -50.63 -7.16
CA ILE A 416 5.49 -50.62 -5.96
C ILE A 416 5.20 -49.39 -5.11
N SER A 417 5.00 -49.57 -3.80
CA SER A 417 4.67 -48.53 -2.82
C SER A 417 5.51 -48.68 -1.54
N CYS A 418 5.59 -47.61 -0.75
CA CYS A 418 6.19 -47.63 0.59
C CYS A 418 5.10 -47.70 1.67
N SER A 419 5.11 -48.76 2.48
CA SER A 419 4.22 -48.86 3.65
C SER A 419 4.59 -47.84 4.74
N ALA A 420 3.66 -47.57 5.67
CA ALA A 420 3.90 -46.71 6.84
C ALA A 420 5.10 -47.16 7.72
N LYS A 421 5.51 -48.43 7.63
CA LYS A 421 6.67 -48.99 8.33
C LYS A 421 7.98 -48.88 7.54
N GLY A 422 8.00 -48.19 6.39
CA GLY A 422 9.19 -48.03 5.54
C GLY A 422 9.57 -49.28 4.74
N LYS A 423 8.61 -50.18 4.48
CA LYS A 423 8.82 -51.41 3.70
C LYS A 423 8.19 -51.31 2.31
N GLY A 424 8.90 -51.80 1.29
CA GLY A 424 8.40 -51.97 -0.07
C GLY A 424 7.29 -53.01 -0.14
N VAL A 425 6.13 -52.59 -0.64
CA VAL A 425 4.91 -53.38 -0.80
C VAL A 425 4.23 -52.98 -2.11
N TYR A 426 3.04 -53.53 -2.42
CA TYR A 426 2.24 -53.08 -3.57
C TYR A 426 1.03 -52.24 -3.14
N ASN A 427 0.62 -51.31 -4.01
CA ASN A 427 -0.67 -50.63 -4.01
C ASN A 427 -1.09 -50.03 -2.65
N VAL A 428 -0.22 -49.21 -2.05
CA VAL A 428 -0.59 -48.39 -0.88
C VAL A 428 -1.04 -47.02 -1.37
N ASP A 429 -2.33 -46.74 -1.22
CA ASP A 429 -2.94 -45.47 -1.62
C ASP A 429 -2.18 -44.26 -1.04
N GLY A 430 -1.80 -43.32 -1.92
CA GLY A 430 -1.06 -42.11 -1.56
C GLY A 430 0.41 -42.32 -1.16
N ALA A 431 0.98 -43.52 -1.32
CA ALA A 431 2.36 -43.84 -0.94
C ALA A 431 3.12 -44.65 -2.00
N ASN A 432 2.84 -44.43 -3.28
CA ASN A 432 3.58 -45.06 -4.37
C ASN A 432 5.07 -44.68 -4.33
N ALA A 433 5.92 -45.67 -4.59
CA ALA A 433 7.35 -45.45 -4.67
C ALA A 433 7.70 -44.94 -6.06
N VAL A 434 8.59 -43.95 -6.11
CA VAL A 434 9.05 -43.31 -7.34
C VAL A 434 10.40 -43.90 -7.72
N ALA A 435 10.53 -44.39 -8.94
CA ALA A 435 11.81 -44.76 -9.53
C ALA A 435 12.41 -43.54 -10.25
N ILE A 436 13.61 -43.13 -9.85
CA ILE A 436 14.36 -42.03 -10.43
C ILE A 436 15.67 -42.55 -11.03
N TYR A 437 16.20 -41.87 -12.05
CA TYR A 437 17.47 -42.28 -12.66
C TYR A 437 18.64 -42.17 -11.65
N ALA A 438 19.45 -43.23 -11.52
CA ALA A 438 20.56 -43.29 -10.57
C ALA A 438 21.88 -42.68 -11.09
N GLY A 439 21.97 -42.40 -12.39
CA GLY A 439 23.18 -41.88 -13.03
C GLY A 439 23.35 -40.36 -12.99
N ILE A 440 22.99 -39.67 -11.90
CA ILE A 440 23.37 -38.26 -11.77
C ILE A 440 24.75 -38.16 -11.13
N THR A 441 25.77 -38.21 -11.98
CA THR A 441 27.09 -37.59 -11.77
C THR A 441 27.62 -37.12 -13.12
N SER A 442 27.73 -35.79 -13.28
CA SER A 442 28.27 -35.06 -14.43
C SER A 442 27.79 -35.50 -15.83
N SER A 443 26.80 -34.79 -16.36
CA SER A 443 26.51 -34.82 -17.80
C SER A 443 27.65 -34.13 -18.57
N ASP A 444 28.16 -34.77 -19.62
CA ASP A 444 29.11 -34.18 -20.58
C ASP A 444 28.43 -33.19 -21.54
N VAL A 445 27.10 -33.01 -21.42
CA VAL A 445 26.38 -31.99 -22.16
C VAL A 445 26.95 -30.62 -21.79
N SER A 446 27.42 -29.89 -22.79
CA SER A 446 27.86 -28.52 -22.63
C SER A 446 27.04 -27.60 -23.49
N PHE A 447 26.64 -26.46 -22.92
CA PHE A 447 25.95 -25.39 -23.62
C PHE A 447 26.32 -24.04 -23.03
N THR A 448 26.12 -23.00 -23.82
CA THR A 448 26.16 -21.61 -23.36
C THR A 448 24.73 -21.09 -23.29
N LEU A 449 24.36 -20.52 -22.15
CA LEU A 449 23.12 -19.78 -21.97
C LEU A 449 23.44 -18.29 -21.94
N LYS A 450 22.74 -17.51 -22.75
CA LYS A 450 22.87 -16.06 -22.83
C LYS A 450 21.55 -15.39 -22.47
N LEU A 451 21.58 -14.37 -21.63
CA LEU A 451 20.47 -13.44 -21.40
C LEU A 451 20.80 -12.09 -22.02
N TYR A 452 19.84 -11.53 -22.73
CA TYR A 452 19.99 -10.24 -23.41
C TYR A 452 19.60 -9.07 -22.51
N ASP A 453 20.11 -7.89 -22.82
CA ASP A 453 19.81 -6.65 -22.12
C ASP A 453 18.35 -6.20 -22.31
N LYS A 454 17.98 -5.09 -21.65
CA LYS A 454 16.64 -4.50 -21.74
C LYS A 454 16.20 -4.13 -23.16
N LYS A 455 17.12 -3.99 -24.13
CA LYS A 455 16.78 -3.73 -25.54
C LYS A 455 16.66 -5.01 -26.36
N GLY A 456 17.11 -6.15 -25.83
CA GLY A 456 17.17 -7.42 -26.54
C GLY A 456 18.28 -7.48 -27.60
N GLU A 457 19.21 -6.52 -27.60
CA GLU A 457 20.22 -6.31 -28.66
C GLU A 457 21.57 -6.91 -28.30
N ALA A 458 22.04 -6.67 -27.07
CA ALA A 458 23.32 -7.17 -26.57
C ALA A 458 23.15 -8.24 -25.50
N VAL A 459 24.11 -9.14 -25.38
CA VAL A 459 24.18 -10.11 -24.27
C VAL A 459 24.55 -9.35 -23.00
N ALA A 460 23.67 -9.36 -22.02
CA ALA A 460 23.90 -8.73 -20.72
C ALA A 460 24.68 -9.65 -19.78
N THR A 461 24.36 -10.95 -19.79
CA THR A 461 25.05 -11.95 -18.99
C THR A 461 24.98 -13.31 -19.68
N GLU A 462 26.00 -14.14 -19.48
CA GLU A 462 26.07 -15.49 -20.04
C GLU A 462 26.78 -16.45 -19.10
N ALA A 463 26.47 -17.73 -19.24
CA ALA A 463 27.16 -18.79 -18.53
C ALA A 463 27.31 -20.05 -19.38
N VAL A 464 28.37 -20.81 -19.10
CA VAL A 464 28.65 -22.09 -19.74
C VAL A 464 28.36 -23.21 -18.75
N ALA A 465 27.42 -24.09 -19.11
CA ALA A 465 27.19 -25.33 -18.39
C ALA A 465 28.09 -26.44 -18.96
N ASN A 466 28.69 -27.26 -18.09
CA ASN A 466 29.51 -28.42 -18.46
C ASN A 466 29.72 -29.33 -17.24
N ALA A 467 30.48 -30.41 -17.38
CA ALA A 467 30.76 -31.35 -16.28
C ALA A 467 31.34 -30.70 -15.01
N ALA A 468 32.15 -29.64 -15.13
CA ALA A 468 32.75 -28.93 -13.99
C ALA A 468 31.82 -27.86 -13.38
N SER A 469 30.84 -27.37 -14.14
CA SER A 469 29.84 -26.40 -13.70
C SER A 469 28.48 -26.78 -14.29
N PRO A 470 27.86 -27.86 -13.77
CA PRO A 470 26.70 -28.48 -14.41
C PRO A 470 25.40 -27.69 -14.25
N ALA A 471 25.35 -26.78 -13.29
CA ALA A 471 24.19 -25.93 -13.03
C ALA A 471 24.63 -24.56 -12.52
N GLY A 472 23.74 -23.59 -12.62
CA GLY A 472 23.96 -22.23 -12.16
C GLY A 472 22.73 -21.36 -12.38
N GLU A 473 22.90 -20.05 -12.29
CA GLU A 473 21.85 -19.08 -12.52
C GLU A 473 22.38 -17.81 -13.19
N LEU A 474 21.49 -17.12 -13.90
CA LEU A 474 21.72 -15.81 -14.49
C LEU A 474 20.60 -14.87 -14.05
N THR A 475 20.94 -13.62 -13.72
CA THR A 475 19.96 -12.60 -13.30
C THR A 475 19.99 -11.38 -14.21
N LEU A 476 18.84 -10.75 -14.36
CA LEU A 476 18.63 -9.44 -14.97
C LEU A 476 17.88 -8.55 -13.97
N GLU A 477 18.31 -7.31 -13.84
CA GLU A 477 17.72 -6.32 -12.94
C GLU A 477 17.42 -5.03 -13.69
N LYS A 478 16.55 -4.19 -13.11
CA LYS A 478 16.23 -2.85 -13.62
C LYS A 478 15.68 -2.88 -15.06
N LEU A 479 14.84 -3.86 -15.35
CA LEU A 479 14.11 -3.99 -16.61
C LEU A 479 12.84 -3.11 -16.61
N ASN A 480 12.31 -2.88 -17.80
CA ASN A 480 11.02 -2.23 -18.02
C ASN A 480 10.46 -2.76 -19.35
N ASN A 481 10.20 -4.08 -19.34
CA ASN A 481 10.10 -4.88 -20.55
C ASN A 481 8.78 -5.64 -20.64
N ASP A 482 8.32 -5.85 -21.87
CA ASP A 482 7.25 -6.80 -22.22
C ASP A 482 7.72 -8.27 -22.19
N ALA A 483 9.00 -8.51 -22.42
CA ALA A 483 9.59 -9.83 -22.47
C ALA A 483 11.05 -9.84 -22.03
N ILE A 484 11.57 -11.03 -21.73
CA ILE A 484 13.01 -11.31 -21.70
C ILE A 484 13.39 -12.17 -22.89
N LYS A 485 14.63 -12.01 -23.37
CA LYS A 485 15.21 -12.79 -24.46
C LYS A 485 16.39 -13.60 -23.95
N LEU A 486 16.37 -14.91 -24.23
CA LEU A 486 17.45 -15.84 -23.90
C LEU A 486 17.86 -16.67 -25.10
N GLN A 487 19.09 -17.19 -25.09
CA GLN A 487 19.61 -18.01 -26.17
C GLN A 487 20.43 -19.17 -25.63
N VAL A 488 20.24 -20.35 -26.21
CA VAL A 488 21.00 -21.57 -25.94
C VAL A 488 21.85 -21.91 -27.16
N GLU A 489 23.15 -22.15 -26.95
CA GLU A 489 24.11 -22.51 -27.99
C GLU A 489 25.02 -23.67 -27.53
N GLY A 490 25.59 -24.42 -28.48
CA GLY A 490 26.63 -25.42 -28.20
C GLY A 490 26.13 -26.84 -27.93
N LEU A 491 24.81 -27.08 -27.88
CA LEU A 491 24.25 -28.44 -27.77
C LEU A 491 24.48 -29.23 -29.08
N THR A 492 24.62 -30.55 -28.96
CA THR A 492 24.76 -31.47 -30.11
C THR A 492 23.64 -32.52 -30.13
N GLY A 493 23.18 -32.91 -31.32
CA GLY A 493 22.12 -33.92 -31.48
C GLY A 493 20.85 -33.58 -30.70
N ASP A 494 20.36 -34.53 -29.89
CA ASP A 494 19.15 -34.39 -29.08
C ASP A 494 19.42 -33.95 -27.62
N GLN A 495 20.59 -33.38 -27.35
CA GLN A 495 20.91 -32.83 -26.03
C GLN A 495 20.01 -31.64 -25.69
N LEU A 496 19.73 -31.46 -24.40
CA LEU A 496 18.86 -30.41 -23.87
C LEU A 496 19.59 -29.57 -22.81
N ALA A 497 19.32 -28.27 -22.83
CA ALA A 497 19.59 -27.36 -21.72
C ALA A 497 18.31 -27.26 -20.87
N TYR A 498 18.40 -27.52 -19.56
CA TYR A 498 17.24 -27.41 -18.67
C TYR A 498 17.23 -26.04 -18.01
N VAL A 499 16.15 -25.27 -18.18
CA VAL A 499 16.00 -23.94 -17.58
C VAL A 499 14.72 -23.81 -16.76
N ALA A 500 14.80 -23.17 -15.60
CA ALA A 500 13.65 -22.73 -14.82
C ALA A 500 13.61 -21.19 -14.82
N LEU A 501 12.41 -20.64 -14.91
CA LEU A 501 12.18 -19.21 -15.14
C LEU A 501 11.54 -18.59 -13.91
N GLU A 502 12.19 -17.57 -13.37
CA GLU A 502 11.67 -16.74 -12.29
C GLU A 502 11.66 -15.29 -12.79
N VAL A 503 10.57 -14.55 -12.55
CA VAL A 503 10.45 -13.15 -12.96
C VAL A 503 10.08 -12.28 -11.79
N GLN A 504 10.57 -11.05 -11.81
CA GLN A 504 10.12 -9.99 -10.94
C GLN A 504 9.22 -9.06 -11.75
N LEU A 505 8.02 -8.81 -11.26
CA LEU A 505 6.94 -8.11 -11.94
C LEU A 505 6.51 -6.85 -11.20
N GLU A 506 5.92 -5.93 -11.96
CA GLU A 506 5.19 -4.77 -11.46
C GLU A 506 3.91 -4.61 -12.29
N ALA A 507 2.81 -4.21 -11.64
CA ALA A 507 1.57 -3.90 -12.35
C ALA A 507 1.70 -2.59 -13.15
N LEU A 508 1.09 -2.53 -14.33
CA LEU A 508 0.92 -1.28 -15.07
C LEU A 508 -0.19 -0.46 -14.41
N ASN A 509 0.07 0.82 -14.16
CA ASN A 509 -0.74 1.71 -13.34
C ASN A 509 -1.11 3.00 -14.09
N PRO A 510 -2.13 3.00 -14.96
CA PRO A 510 -2.51 4.18 -15.74
C PRO A 510 -3.22 5.28 -14.95
N TYR A 511 -3.46 5.05 -13.66
CA TYR A 511 -4.29 5.93 -12.87
C TYR A 511 -3.45 7.09 -12.27
N ILE A 512 -4.00 8.29 -12.38
CA ILE A 512 -3.38 9.56 -11.99
C ILE A 512 -4.03 10.12 -10.72
N ASP A 513 -3.28 10.89 -9.94
CA ASP A 513 -3.76 11.57 -8.74
C ASP A 513 -4.05 13.06 -8.98
N LYS A 514 -3.37 13.68 -9.96
CA LYS A 514 -3.58 15.08 -10.33
C LYS A 514 -3.13 15.36 -11.75
N MET A 515 -3.59 16.49 -12.27
CA MET A 515 -3.17 17.01 -13.56
C MET A 515 -3.34 18.53 -13.63
N GLU A 516 -2.67 19.15 -14.58
CA GLU A 516 -2.85 20.56 -14.87
C GLU A 516 -3.88 20.76 -15.99
N ILE A 517 -4.72 21.78 -15.83
CA ILE A 517 -5.55 22.32 -16.89
C ILE A 517 -5.04 23.73 -17.15
N SER A 518 -4.71 24.03 -18.40
CA SER A 518 -4.29 25.37 -18.80
C SER A 518 -5.17 25.97 -19.87
N CYS A 519 -5.37 27.28 -19.76
CA CYS A 519 -6.00 28.10 -20.76
C CYS A 519 -4.93 28.97 -21.42
N THR A 520 -4.85 28.92 -22.76
CA THR A 520 -3.90 29.70 -23.55
C THR A 520 -4.63 30.61 -24.53
N GLN A 521 -4.12 31.84 -24.70
CA GLN A 521 -4.61 32.74 -25.74
C GLN A 521 -4.37 32.19 -27.15
N PRO A 522 -5.17 32.55 -28.16
CA PRO A 522 -4.92 32.17 -29.56
C PRO A 522 -3.52 32.51 -30.06
N SER A 523 -2.92 33.60 -29.54
CA SER A 523 -1.55 34.03 -29.88
C SER A 523 -0.46 33.14 -29.30
N GLY A 524 -0.76 32.38 -28.24
CA GLY A 524 0.22 31.63 -27.45
C GLY A 524 1.03 32.47 -26.45
N GLU A 525 0.88 33.80 -26.43
CA GLU A 525 1.72 34.70 -25.61
C GLU A 525 1.45 34.57 -24.11
N LYS A 526 0.21 34.31 -23.71
CA LYS A 526 -0.19 34.18 -22.30
C LYS A 526 -0.86 32.85 -22.00
N LYS A 527 -0.52 32.31 -20.84
CA LYS A 527 -1.00 31.03 -20.33
C LYS A 527 -1.28 31.13 -18.84
N LEU A 528 -2.48 30.70 -18.45
CA LEU A 528 -2.88 30.49 -17.06
C LEU A 528 -3.12 29.00 -16.85
N LYS A 529 -2.74 28.50 -15.69
CA LYS A 529 -3.00 27.11 -15.34
C LYS A 529 -3.43 26.97 -13.88
N ASN A 530 -4.02 25.82 -13.61
CA ASN A 530 -4.23 25.33 -12.27
C ASN A 530 -4.12 23.81 -12.25
N GLN A 531 -3.79 23.25 -11.10
CA GLN A 531 -3.70 21.82 -10.89
C GLN A 531 -4.94 21.32 -10.16
N TYR A 532 -5.49 20.22 -10.65
CA TYR A 532 -6.73 19.63 -10.18
C TYR A 532 -6.49 18.22 -9.71
N LEU A 533 -7.18 17.82 -8.65
CA LEU A 533 -7.23 16.43 -8.22
C LEU A 533 -7.96 15.58 -9.26
N ALA A 534 -7.49 14.34 -9.38
CA ALA A 534 -8.11 13.30 -10.18
C ALA A 534 -8.56 12.18 -9.24
N ASP A 535 -9.83 12.25 -8.82
CA ASP A 535 -10.44 11.29 -7.90
C ASP A 535 -11.72 10.70 -8.53
N ASP A 536 -12.03 9.44 -8.21
CA ASP A 536 -13.22 8.76 -8.74
C ASP A 536 -13.33 8.78 -10.27
N PHE A 537 -12.20 8.76 -10.98
CA PHE A 537 -12.15 8.88 -12.45
C PHE A 537 -12.76 10.19 -12.96
N THR A 538 -12.75 11.23 -12.14
CA THR A 538 -13.20 12.56 -12.48
C THR A 538 -12.14 13.61 -12.14
N ILE A 539 -12.17 14.75 -12.84
CA ILE A 539 -11.23 15.85 -12.60
C ILE A 539 -12.00 17.06 -12.10
N GLY A 540 -11.49 17.66 -11.02
CA GLY A 540 -12.10 18.79 -10.35
C GLY A 540 -13.21 18.38 -9.38
N THR A 541 -13.99 19.36 -8.90
CA THR A 541 -14.98 19.18 -7.84
C THR A 541 -16.22 18.43 -8.35
N ASN A 542 -16.47 17.22 -7.87
CA ASN A 542 -17.54 16.32 -8.33
C ASN A 542 -17.53 16.17 -9.87
N GLY A 543 -16.34 16.10 -10.46
CA GLY A 543 -16.13 16.05 -11.91
C GLY A 543 -16.48 17.33 -12.66
N LYS A 544 -16.41 18.49 -12.01
CA LYS A 544 -16.60 19.81 -12.64
C LYS A 544 -15.38 20.70 -12.45
N VAL A 545 -15.03 21.41 -13.50
CA VAL A 545 -13.99 22.44 -13.48
C VAL A 545 -14.57 23.77 -13.93
N ASP A 546 -14.58 24.71 -13.00
CA ASP A 546 -14.87 26.11 -13.25
C ASP A 546 -13.56 26.87 -13.44
N PHE A 547 -13.12 26.96 -14.69
CA PHE A 547 -11.92 27.72 -15.02
C PHE A 547 -12.31 29.16 -15.32
N SER A 548 -11.57 30.12 -14.77
CA SER A 548 -11.83 31.54 -14.97
C SER A 548 -10.56 32.26 -15.39
N VAL A 549 -10.71 33.29 -16.22
CA VAL A 549 -9.61 34.14 -16.67
C VAL A 549 -9.99 35.62 -16.50
N PRO A 550 -9.03 36.53 -16.32
CA PRO A 550 -9.31 37.96 -16.20
C PRO A 550 -9.78 38.54 -17.52
N THR A 551 -10.49 39.66 -17.47
CA THR A 551 -11.07 40.29 -18.68
C THR A 551 -10.00 40.69 -19.71
N ASN A 552 -8.81 41.05 -19.23
CA ASN A 552 -7.66 41.35 -20.06
C ASN A 552 -6.93 40.11 -20.65
N PHE A 553 -7.39 38.89 -20.34
CA PHE A 553 -6.93 37.64 -20.96
C PHE A 553 -7.59 37.39 -22.32
N GLY A 554 -8.76 37.98 -22.58
CA GLY A 554 -9.55 37.77 -23.79
C GLY A 554 -10.73 36.82 -23.59
N THR A 555 -11.61 36.73 -24.59
CA THR A 555 -12.94 36.07 -24.48
C THR A 555 -13.25 35.03 -25.56
N THR A 556 -12.48 35.00 -26.66
CA THR A 556 -12.80 34.23 -27.87
C THR A 556 -11.60 33.44 -28.37
N GLY A 557 -11.82 32.21 -28.81
CA GLY A 557 -10.79 31.33 -29.36
C GLY A 557 -9.76 30.84 -28.34
N LEU A 558 -10.11 30.88 -27.05
CA LEU A 558 -9.26 30.39 -25.97
C LEU A 558 -9.15 28.86 -26.06
N ARG A 559 -7.94 28.35 -25.86
CA ARG A 559 -7.63 26.92 -26.01
C ARG A 559 -7.31 26.32 -24.64
N PHE A 560 -8.00 25.25 -24.29
CA PHE A 560 -7.60 24.43 -23.17
C PHE A 560 -6.60 23.36 -23.59
N ALA A 561 -5.68 23.04 -22.69
CA ALA A 561 -4.86 21.85 -22.76
C ALA A 561 -4.93 21.13 -21.41
N PHE A 562 -4.88 19.81 -21.47
CA PHE A 562 -4.61 18.96 -20.33
C PHE A 562 -3.13 18.64 -20.35
N GLU A 563 -2.43 18.92 -19.27
CA GLU A 563 -0.98 18.77 -19.20
C GLU A 563 -0.53 18.35 -17.81
N GLY A 564 0.77 18.12 -17.66
CA GLY A 564 1.36 17.84 -16.35
C GLY A 564 0.67 16.66 -15.67
N LEU A 565 0.40 15.60 -16.45
CA LEU A 565 -0.07 14.33 -15.93
C LEU A 565 0.77 14.02 -14.69
N HIS A 566 0.16 13.61 -13.59
CA HIS A 566 0.93 13.22 -12.42
C HIS A 566 0.48 11.85 -12.00
N ASN A 567 1.46 10.97 -11.83
CA ASN A 567 1.26 9.64 -11.31
C ASN A 567 2.32 9.44 -10.24
N LYS A 568 1.90 9.22 -9.00
CA LYS A 568 2.83 9.04 -7.90
C LYS A 568 3.71 7.78 -8.08
N ASN A 569 3.25 6.75 -8.80
CA ASN A 569 4.03 5.53 -9.09
C ASN A 569 4.91 5.68 -10.33
N ALA A 570 5.08 6.90 -10.83
CA ALA A 570 5.91 7.11 -11.99
C ALA A 570 7.37 6.79 -11.68
N ASP A 571 8.06 6.14 -12.63
CA ASP A 571 9.45 5.76 -12.42
C ASP A 571 10.36 7.00 -12.33
N GLU A 572 11.60 6.81 -11.86
CA GLU A 572 12.60 7.88 -11.65
C GLU A 572 12.93 8.73 -12.90
N THR A 573 12.48 8.28 -14.08
CA THR A 573 12.62 9.04 -15.32
C THR A 573 11.41 9.93 -15.62
N TYR A 574 10.40 9.91 -14.76
CA TYR A 574 9.28 10.85 -14.73
C TYR A 574 9.59 12.02 -13.80
N PRO A 575 9.57 13.27 -14.30
CA PRO A 575 10.06 14.37 -13.48
C PRO A 575 9.03 14.88 -12.48
N ASN A 576 9.38 14.82 -11.19
CA ASN A 576 8.99 15.83 -10.20
C ASN A 576 9.83 17.11 -10.37
N GLY A 577 10.00 17.58 -11.61
CA GLY A 577 10.74 18.81 -11.93
C GLY A 577 12.19 18.69 -12.44
N SER A 578 12.65 17.53 -12.95
CA SER A 578 13.93 17.43 -13.68
C SER A 578 13.76 17.57 -15.20
N GLU A 579 14.65 18.30 -15.88
CA GLU A 579 14.47 18.66 -17.30
C GLU A 579 14.72 17.51 -18.32
N ALA A 580 15.07 16.30 -17.88
CA ALA A 580 15.61 15.22 -18.73
C ALA A 580 14.96 13.83 -18.51
N GLY A 581 13.63 13.76 -18.56
CA GLY A 581 12.87 12.54 -18.29
C GLY A 581 12.35 11.75 -19.51
N HIS A 582 12.07 10.47 -19.31
CA HIS A 582 11.32 9.58 -20.21
C HIS A 582 10.10 9.04 -19.48
N SER A 583 8.90 9.20 -20.02
CA SER A 583 7.68 8.71 -19.37
C SER A 583 7.19 7.40 -19.98
N ARG A 584 6.72 6.48 -19.14
CA ARG A 584 5.82 5.38 -19.57
C ARG A 584 4.39 5.85 -19.76
N TYR A 585 3.98 6.85 -18.98
CA TYR A 585 2.63 7.39 -18.97
C TYR A 585 2.44 8.39 -20.11
N HIS A 586 1.28 8.31 -20.76
CA HIS A 586 0.90 9.30 -21.76
C HIS A 586 -0.61 9.46 -21.85
N PHE A 587 -1.05 10.60 -22.39
CA PHE A 587 -2.43 10.73 -22.87
C PHE A 587 -2.58 10.02 -24.21
N VAL A 588 -3.73 9.39 -24.43
CA VAL A 588 -4.19 9.06 -25.79
C VAL A 588 -4.41 10.37 -26.54
N ARG A 589 -4.00 10.44 -27.82
CA ARG A 589 -3.92 11.68 -28.64
C ARG A 589 -2.88 12.71 -28.20
N SER A 590 -1.94 12.34 -27.33
CA SER A 590 -0.71 13.12 -27.19
C SER A 590 0.11 13.07 -28.48
N ALA A 591 1.06 13.99 -28.64
CA ALA A 591 1.96 13.98 -29.80
C ALA A 591 2.72 12.65 -29.93
N TYR A 592 3.09 12.05 -28.80
CA TYR A 592 3.65 10.71 -28.75
C TYR A 592 2.68 9.63 -29.24
N TYR A 593 1.44 9.61 -28.73
CA TYR A 593 0.46 8.62 -29.15
C TYR A 593 0.16 8.71 -30.65
N ASP A 594 0.06 9.92 -31.20
CA ASP A 594 -0.19 10.10 -32.63
C ASP A 594 1.02 9.72 -33.50
N LEU A 595 2.25 9.71 -32.93
CA LEU A 595 3.46 9.21 -33.59
C LEU A 595 3.48 7.67 -33.68
N ILE A 596 3.17 6.98 -32.58
CA ILE A 596 3.27 5.51 -32.49
C ILE A 596 1.96 4.77 -32.78
N GLY A 597 0.83 5.47 -32.72
CA GLY A 597 -0.51 4.93 -32.80
C GLY A 597 -0.78 3.82 -31.77
N GLU A 598 -1.37 2.73 -32.26
CA GLU A 598 -1.69 1.54 -31.48
C GLU A 598 -0.70 0.39 -31.67
N SER A 599 0.43 0.64 -32.36
CA SER A 599 1.48 -0.36 -32.65
C SER A 599 2.80 -0.03 -31.95
N LEU A 600 2.92 -0.45 -30.68
CA LEU A 600 4.21 -0.35 -29.96
C LEU A 600 5.32 -1.16 -30.64
N GLN A 601 4.96 -2.27 -31.27
CA GLN A 601 5.91 -3.22 -31.82
C GLN A 601 6.55 -2.73 -33.13
N ASP A 602 5.84 -1.94 -33.93
CA ASP A 602 6.42 -1.30 -35.13
C ASP A 602 7.24 -0.04 -34.78
N HIS A 603 7.02 0.52 -33.59
CA HIS A 603 7.59 1.80 -33.13
C HIS A 603 8.50 1.65 -31.91
N ARG A 604 9.17 0.50 -31.73
CA ARG A 604 10.02 0.22 -30.55
C ARG A 604 11.09 1.28 -30.31
N ALA A 605 11.72 1.76 -31.38
CA ALA A 605 12.77 2.78 -31.31
C ALA A 605 12.22 4.16 -30.94
N ASP A 606 11.01 4.50 -31.41
CA ASP A 606 10.34 5.75 -31.08
C ASP A 606 9.83 5.73 -29.63
N ALA A 607 9.31 4.59 -29.17
CA ALA A 607 8.82 4.41 -27.80
C ALA A 607 9.94 4.43 -26.76
N ALA A 608 11.07 3.78 -27.08
CA ALA A 608 12.19 3.63 -26.15
C ALA A 608 12.91 4.96 -25.90
N GLY A 609 12.58 5.61 -24.78
CA GLY A 609 13.22 6.87 -24.40
C GLY A 609 12.66 8.09 -25.13
N HIS A 610 11.38 8.07 -25.52
CA HIS A 610 10.71 9.29 -25.99
C HIS A 610 10.70 10.36 -24.90
N ASP A 611 10.75 11.65 -25.29
CA ASP A 611 10.65 12.76 -24.34
C ASP A 611 9.25 12.77 -23.70
N TYR A 612 9.20 12.78 -22.37
CA TYR A 612 7.94 12.81 -21.64
C TYR A 612 7.04 14.00 -22.00
N ARG A 613 7.59 15.14 -22.45
CA ARG A 613 6.81 16.35 -22.78
C ARG A 613 5.78 16.11 -23.88
N ASP A 614 6.10 15.24 -24.84
CA ASP A 614 5.19 14.84 -25.92
C ASP A 614 4.15 13.80 -25.48
N LYS A 615 4.32 13.22 -24.28
CA LYS A 615 3.43 12.21 -23.69
C LYS A 615 2.41 12.83 -22.75
N VAL A 616 2.82 13.80 -21.94
CA VAL A 616 2.05 14.33 -20.79
C VAL A 616 1.28 15.61 -21.10
N ARG A 617 0.98 15.85 -22.38
CA ARG A 617 0.13 16.94 -22.84
C ARG A 617 -0.82 16.46 -23.94
N VAL A 618 -2.06 16.94 -23.91
CA VAL A 618 -3.06 16.71 -24.95
C VAL A 618 -3.94 17.94 -25.14
N ASP A 619 -4.19 18.30 -26.41
CA ASP A 619 -4.96 19.48 -26.81
C ASP A 619 -6.38 19.13 -27.33
N VAL A 620 -6.72 17.84 -27.37
CA VAL A 620 -8.04 17.30 -27.72
C VAL A 620 -8.65 16.51 -26.57
N ALA A 621 -9.98 16.36 -26.58
CA ALA A 621 -10.69 15.52 -25.62
C ALA A 621 -11.84 14.75 -26.29
N GLY A 622 -12.17 13.60 -25.73
CA GLY A 622 -13.31 12.79 -26.13
C GLY A 622 -14.63 13.49 -25.81
N ASN A 623 -15.66 13.21 -26.60
CA ASN A 623 -17.02 13.72 -26.40
C ASN A 623 -17.98 12.71 -25.74
N LYS A 624 -17.51 11.48 -25.49
CA LYS A 624 -18.28 10.39 -24.87
C LYS A 624 -17.42 9.60 -23.89
N ALA A 625 -18.03 9.09 -22.83
CA ALA A 625 -17.38 8.15 -21.92
C ALA A 625 -17.02 6.86 -22.66
N PHE A 626 -15.82 6.34 -22.41
CA PHE A 626 -15.47 4.99 -22.81
C PHE A 626 -16.10 3.99 -21.82
N ARG A 627 -16.74 2.96 -22.33
CA ARG A 627 -17.31 1.86 -21.54
C ARG A 627 -16.28 0.75 -21.42
N SER A 628 -15.75 0.55 -20.22
CA SER A 628 -14.65 -0.37 -19.95
C SER A 628 -15.08 -1.80 -19.66
N ASN A 629 -16.33 -2.03 -19.24
CA ASN A 629 -16.88 -3.36 -19.04
C ASN A 629 -18.37 -3.42 -19.33
N ASN A 630 -18.94 -4.64 -19.27
CA ASN A 630 -20.33 -4.89 -19.59
C ASN A 630 -21.26 -5.14 -18.38
N ALA A 631 -20.81 -4.91 -17.16
CA ALA A 631 -21.57 -5.25 -15.94
C ALA A 631 -22.93 -4.54 -15.83
N ASP A 632 -23.08 -3.39 -16.46
CA ASP A 632 -24.34 -2.64 -16.53
C ASP A 632 -25.47 -3.40 -17.28
N GLN A 633 -25.14 -4.35 -18.16
CA GLN A 633 -26.13 -5.15 -18.90
C GLN A 633 -26.84 -6.19 -18.03
N PHE A 634 -26.21 -6.64 -16.96
CA PHE A 634 -26.68 -7.73 -16.11
C PHE A 634 -26.68 -7.37 -14.62
N LYS A 635 -26.80 -6.08 -14.31
CA LYS A 635 -26.97 -5.59 -12.93
C LYS A 635 -28.16 -6.27 -12.26
N ALA A 636 -28.05 -6.50 -10.95
CA ALA A 636 -29.11 -7.08 -10.12
C ALA A 636 -30.46 -6.39 -10.36
N GLY A 637 -31.52 -7.18 -10.48
CA GLY A 637 -32.88 -6.73 -10.79
C GLY A 637 -33.18 -6.60 -12.28
N THR A 638 -32.19 -6.79 -13.16
CA THR A 638 -32.39 -6.75 -14.62
C THR A 638 -32.73 -8.13 -15.17
N SER A 639 -33.71 -8.18 -16.07
CA SER A 639 -34.15 -9.38 -16.79
C SER A 639 -34.12 -9.14 -18.31
N GLY A 640 -34.01 -10.23 -19.07
CA GLY A 640 -33.91 -10.21 -20.53
C GLY A 640 -33.59 -11.59 -21.12
N SER A 641 -33.24 -11.63 -22.41
CA SER A 641 -32.85 -12.85 -23.10
C SER A 641 -31.38 -12.82 -23.49
N GLY A 642 -30.64 -13.90 -23.27
CA GLY A 642 -29.24 -14.00 -23.71
C GLY A 642 -28.36 -14.78 -22.74
N THR A 643 -27.12 -14.99 -23.16
CA THR A 643 -26.03 -15.51 -22.33
C THR A 643 -24.89 -14.51 -22.42
N PHE A 644 -24.37 -14.13 -21.26
CA PHE A 644 -23.28 -13.16 -21.12
C PHE A 644 -22.09 -13.81 -20.39
N TYR A 645 -20.94 -13.19 -20.57
CA TYR A 645 -19.74 -13.38 -19.76
C TYR A 645 -19.30 -11.98 -19.33
N TYR A 646 -18.71 -11.85 -18.14
CA TYR A 646 -18.10 -10.58 -17.76
C TYR A 646 -16.96 -10.31 -18.74
N GLU A 647 -16.95 -9.11 -19.32
CA GLU A 647 -15.92 -8.73 -20.28
C GLU A 647 -15.42 -7.33 -19.97
N GLU A 648 -14.12 -7.13 -20.19
CA GLU A 648 -13.46 -5.83 -20.10
C GLU A 648 -12.95 -5.43 -21.49
N THR A 649 -13.27 -4.22 -21.91
CA THR A 649 -12.86 -3.67 -23.21
C THR A 649 -11.58 -2.86 -23.04
N ARG A 650 -10.48 -3.30 -23.66
CA ARG A 650 -9.27 -2.48 -23.82
C ARG A 650 -9.55 -1.29 -24.74
N TYR A 651 -8.99 -0.13 -24.43
CA TYR A 651 -9.08 1.02 -25.33
C TYR A 651 -8.45 0.71 -26.70
N THR A 652 -9.21 1.00 -27.75
CA THR A 652 -8.69 1.31 -29.08
C THR A 652 -9.51 2.45 -29.69
N ASP A 653 -8.94 3.17 -30.66
CA ASP A 653 -9.65 4.19 -31.45
C ASP A 653 -10.90 3.59 -32.13
N ASP A 654 -10.78 2.36 -32.65
CA ASP A 654 -11.88 1.61 -33.26
C ASP A 654 -12.97 1.26 -32.25
N ALA A 655 -12.59 0.78 -31.05
CA ALA A 655 -13.53 0.49 -29.98
C ALA A 655 -14.25 1.75 -29.51
N TYR A 656 -13.52 2.85 -29.33
CA TYR A 656 -14.10 4.13 -28.92
C TYR A 656 -15.08 4.67 -29.96
N THR A 657 -14.69 4.63 -31.24
CA THR A 657 -15.55 5.04 -32.36
C THR A 657 -16.79 4.16 -32.47
N SER A 658 -16.65 2.85 -32.28
CA SER A 658 -17.77 1.89 -32.28
C SER A 658 -18.74 2.12 -31.13
N GLN A 659 -18.23 2.60 -29.98
CA GLN A 659 -19.05 3.08 -28.88
C GLN A 659 -19.67 4.47 -29.14
N GLY A 660 -19.37 5.12 -30.28
CA GLY A 660 -19.89 6.43 -30.68
C GLY A 660 -19.10 7.63 -30.16
N GLY A 661 -17.87 7.41 -29.68
CA GLY A 661 -16.95 8.45 -29.24
C GLY A 661 -16.25 9.15 -30.41
N GLN A 662 -15.90 10.43 -30.19
CA GLN A 662 -15.13 11.26 -31.12
C GLN A 662 -14.19 12.17 -30.33
N TRP A 663 -12.98 12.35 -30.84
CA TRP A 663 -12.03 13.35 -30.35
C TRP A 663 -12.35 14.73 -30.92
N LYS A 664 -12.29 15.76 -30.08
CA LYS A 664 -12.61 17.16 -30.42
C LYS A 664 -11.57 18.11 -29.86
N ASP A 665 -11.27 19.16 -30.62
CA ASP A 665 -10.46 20.28 -30.15
C ASP A 665 -11.08 20.93 -28.92
N MET A 666 -10.24 21.33 -27.97
CA MET A 666 -10.65 21.98 -26.74
C MET A 666 -10.69 23.51 -26.86
N THR A 667 -11.40 24.00 -27.87
CA THR A 667 -11.69 25.44 -28.00
C THR A 667 -12.99 25.77 -27.28
N VAL A 668 -12.98 26.82 -26.48
CA VAL A 668 -14.16 27.31 -25.74
C VAL A 668 -14.25 28.83 -25.84
N ASN A 669 -15.48 29.33 -25.76
CA ASN A 669 -15.73 30.75 -25.61
C ASN A 669 -16.26 31.03 -24.20
N SER A 670 -15.96 32.22 -23.69
CA SER A 670 -16.53 32.66 -22.43
C SER A 670 -18.05 32.80 -22.54
N GLY A 671 -18.78 32.32 -21.54
CA GLY A 671 -20.25 32.37 -21.49
C GLY A 671 -20.97 31.11 -21.97
N ASP A 672 -20.24 30.11 -22.48
CA ASP A 672 -20.81 28.79 -22.76
C ASP A 672 -21.15 28.03 -21.45
N GLY A 673 -22.13 27.13 -21.52
CA GLY A 673 -22.43 26.20 -20.43
C GLY A 673 -21.32 25.18 -20.20
N TYR A 674 -21.48 24.31 -19.20
CA TYR A 674 -20.54 23.21 -19.01
C TYR A 674 -20.48 22.31 -20.25
N VAL A 675 -19.27 21.95 -20.65
CA VAL A 675 -19.03 20.99 -21.72
C VAL A 675 -18.31 19.77 -21.16
N LYS A 676 -18.92 18.61 -21.33
CA LYS A 676 -18.36 17.34 -20.87
C LYS A 676 -17.20 16.90 -21.73
N ARG A 677 -16.07 16.57 -21.10
CA ARG A 677 -14.81 16.16 -21.71
C ARG A 677 -14.36 14.84 -21.11
N TYR A 678 -13.77 14.00 -21.96
CA TYR A 678 -13.26 12.69 -21.59
C TYR A 678 -11.80 12.55 -22.00
N LEU A 679 -11.01 11.97 -21.11
CA LEU A 679 -9.58 11.78 -21.26
C LEU A 679 -9.26 10.32 -21.05
N ILE A 680 -8.20 9.87 -21.71
CA ILE A 680 -7.73 8.50 -21.60
C ILE A 680 -6.24 8.55 -21.36
N VAL A 681 -5.83 7.96 -20.25
CA VAL A 681 -4.45 7.86 -19.81
C VAL A 681 -3.99 6.41 -19.98
N CYS A 682 -2.72 6.24 -20.33
CA CYS A 682 -2.10 4.95 -20.55
C CYS A 682 -0.82 4.81 -19.73
N ASP A 683 -0.55 3.62 -19.21
CA ASP A 683 0.78 3.15 -18.77
C ASP A 683 1.16 1.95 -19.65
N GLU A 684 2.40 1.91 -20.12
CA GLU A 684 2.90 0.91 -21.06
C GLU A 684 4.37 0.55 -20.77
N THR A 685 4.81 -0.59 -21.30
CA THR A 685 6.22 -0.98 -21.17
C THR A 685 7.12 -0.08 -22.01
N ARG A 686 8.31 0.24 -21.50
CA ARG A 686 9.27 1.11 -22.21
C ARG A 686 10.02 0.38 -23.31
N TYR A 687 10.44 -0.85 -23.05
CA TYR A 687 11.18 -1.67 -24.00
C TYR A 687 10.31 -2.84 -24.44
N ASN A 688 9.87 -2.81 -25.69
CA ASN A 688 9.02 -3.84 -26.27
C ASN A 688 9.89 -4.75 -27.15
N ILE A 689 10.42 -5.83 -26.60
CA ILE A 689 11.41 -6.72 -27.23
C ILE A 689 10.82 -8.05 -27.70
N ALA A 690 9.59 -8.38 -27.32
CA ALA A 690 8.90 -9.57 -27.80
C ALA A 690 8.76 -9.50 -29.33
N PRO A 691 9.05 -10.54 -30.12
CA PRO A 691 8.93 -10.50 -31.58
C PRO A 691 7.47 -10.53 -32.07
N THR A 692 6.50 -10.67 -31.17
CA THR A 692 5.07 -10.54 -31.48
C THR A 692 4.73 -9.12 -31.93
N THR A 693 3.70 -8.99 -32.77
CA THR A 693 3.29 -7.71 -33.38
C THR A 693 1.84 -7.32 -33.04
N LYS A 694 1.07 -8.24 -32.47
CA LYS A 694 -0.33 -8.03 -32.06
C LYS A 694 -0.55 -7.53 -30.62
N PRO A 695 0.12 -8.10 -29.60
CA PRO A 695 -0.12 -7.65 -28.24
C PRO A 695 0.50 -6.26 -28.03
N ARG A 696 -0.32 -5.33 -27.52
CA ARG A 696 0.16 -4.06 -26.99
C ARG A 696 0.23 -4.18 -25.47
N HIS A 697 1.44 -4.10 -24.91
CA HIS A 697 1.68 -4.16 -23.46
C HIS A 697 1.41 -2.82 -22.80
N ALA A 698 0.11 -2.49 -22.73
CA ALA A 698 -0.41 -1.23 -22.23
C ALA A 698 -1.73 -1.43 -21.46
N TYR A 699 -1.93 -0.59 -20.45
CA TYR A 699 -3.15 -0.54 -19.63
C TYR A 699 -3.69 0.90 -19.58
N TYR A 700 -5.01 1.07 -19.45
CA TYR A 700 -5.68 2.36 -19.66
C TYR A 700 -6.62 2.74 -18.51
N ALA A 701 -6.74 4.04 -18.26
CA ALA A 701 -7.70 4.65 -17.34
C ALA A 701 -8.45 5.79 -18.04
N TYR A 702 -9.70 6.04 -17.63
CA TYR A 702 -10.58 6.97 -18.33
C TYR A 702 -11.13 8.01 -17.37
N TYR A 703 -10.86 9.28 -17.64
CA TYR A 703 -11.27 10.38 -16.77
C TYR A 703 -12.33 11.24 -17.44
N ALA A 704 -13.23 11.82 -16.64
CA ALA A 704 -14.26 12.74 -17.12
C ALA A 704 -14.21 14.08 -16.37
N THR A 705 -14.53 15.16 -17.07
CA THR A 705 -14.77 16.47 -16.44
C THR A 705 -15.77 17.29 -17.22
N ASP A 706 -16.64 18.00 -16.52
CA ASP A 706 -17.50 19.04 -17.07
C ASP A 706 -16.75 20.37 -16.93
N LEU A 707 -16.28 20.90 -18.05
CA LEU A 707 -15.46 22.12 -18.07
C LEU A 707 -16.31 23.33 -18.46
N ARG A 708 -16.18 24.42 -17.69
CA ARG A 708 -16.78 25.72 -17.99
C ARG A 708 -15.70 26.81 -17.91
N LEU A 709 -15.75 27.75 -18.85
CA LEU A 709 -14.89 28.93 -18.87
C LEU A 709 -15.69 30.19 -18.57
N SER A 710 -15.19 31.00 -17.64
CA SER A 710 -15.74 32.33 -17.32
C SER A 710 -14.68 33.42 -17.48
N THR A 711 -15.10 34.63 -17.84
CA THR A 711 -14.22 35.81 -17.93
C THR A 711 -14.73 36.91 -17.00
N VAL A 712 -14.10 37.04 -15.83
CA VAL A 712 -14.53 37.96 -14.77
C VAL A 712 -13.29 38.41 -14.00
N ASP A 713 -13.27 39.66 -13.55
CA ASP A 713 -12.24 40.19 -12.65
C ASP A 713 -12.73 40.13 -11.19
N TYR A 714 -11.85 39.72 -10.28
CA TYR A 714 -12.10 39.69 -8.84
C TYR A 714 -10.99 40.41 -8.09
N LYS A 715 -11.33 40.99 -6.93
CA LYS A 715 -10.36 41.59 -6.00
C LYS A 715 -10.28 40.76 -4.72
N PRO A 716 -9.07 40.41 -4.23
CA PRO A 716 -8.92 39.70 -2.96
C PRO A 716 -9.20 40.61 -1.77
N VAL A 717 -9.92 40.09 -0.78
CA VAL A 717 -10.10 40.70 0.54
C VAL A 717 -9.63 39.72 1.59
N LEU A 718 -8.52 40.05 2.27
CA LEU A 718 -7.95 39.22 3.32
C LEU A 718 -8.55 39.56 4.69
N THR A 719 -8.85 38.52 5.47
CA THR A 719 -9.20 38.64 6.89
C THR A 719 -8.14 37.94 7.73
N TYR A 720 -7.64 38.63 8.76
CA TYR A 720 -6.62 38.09 9.66
C TYR A 720 -7.23 37.69 11.01
N ARG A 721 -6.99 36.45 11.41
CA ARG A 721 -7.38 35.91 12.72
C ARG A 721 -6.14 35.73 13.58
N LYS A 722 -6.08 36.40 14.73
CA LYS A 722 -5.04 36.16 15.74
C LYS A 722 -5.12 34.72 16.24
N VAL A 723 -3.98 34.01 16.17
CA VAL A 723 -3.83 32.64 16.68
C VAL A 723 -2.90 32.58 17.87
N TYR A 724 -1.92 33.49 17.95
CA TYR A 724 -1.06 33.69 19.12
C TYR A 724 -0.82 35.17 19.36
N ASN A 725 -0.71 35.57 20.63
CA ASN A 725 -0.41 36.97 20.99
C ASN A 725 1.09 37.30 20.90
N ASN A 726 1.95 36.30 21.01
CA ASN A 726 3.40 36.37 20.93
C ASN A 726 3.95 34.97 20.62
N ALA A 727 5.25 34.90 20.36
CA ALA A 727 5.98 33.64 20.18
C ALA A 727 7.36 33.70 20.83
N VAL A 728 8.02 32.57 20.95
CA VAL A 728 9.44 32.49 21.30
C VAL A 728 10.15 31.72 20.20
N THR A 729 11.06 32.40 19.50
CA THR A 729 11.77 31.87 18.33
C THR A 729 13.25 31.67 18.67
N PRO A 730 14.07 31.10 17.76
CA PRO A 730 15.52 30.97 18.00
C PRO A 730 16.23 32.31 18.22
N SER A 731 15.67 33.41 17.69
CA SER A 731 16.15 34.79 17.91
C SER A 731 15.76 35.38 19.26
N GLY A 732 14.89 34.72 20.03
CA GLY A 732 14.37 35.20 21.31
C GLY A 732 12.85 35.42 21.30
N PRO A 733 12.31 36.06 22.35
CA PRO A 733 10.91 36.45 22.42
C PRO A 733 10.54 37.39 21.27
N ASP A 734 9.39 37.12 20.68
CA ASP A 734 8.77 37.94 19.65
C ASP A 734 7.40 38.40 20.17
N ASP A 735 7.32 39.68 20.55
CA ASP A 735 6.14 40.27 21.18
C ASP A 735 5.01 40.57 20.18
N ASN A 736 5.20 40.26 18.89
CA ASN A 736 4.18 40.44 17.87
C ASN A 736 3.20 39.27 17.84
N TYR A 737 1.93 39.57 17.57
CA TYR A 737 0.92 38.52 17.39
C TYR A 737 1.10 37.80 16.04
N TYR A 738 0.79 36.51 16.05
CA TYR A 738 0.77 35.66 14.87
C TYR A 738 -0.67 35.42 14.42
N VAL A 739 -0.88 35.28 13.12
CA VAL A 739 -2.21 35.22 12.52
C VAL A 739 -2.35 34.07 11.53
N GLY A 740 -3.60 33.68 11.28
CA GLY A 740 -3.98 33.06 10.02
C GLY A 740 -4.62 34.08 9.08
N ALA A 741 -4.43 33.91 7.78
CA ALA A 741 -5.04 34.76 6.76
C ALA A 741 -6.04 33.95 5.94
N THR A 742 -7.28 34.43 5.82
CA THR A 742 -8.31 33.83 4.96
C THR A 742 -8.65 34.79 3.83
N VAL A 743 -8.72 34.29 2.59
CA VAL A 743 -9.12 35.09 1.43
C VAL A 743 -10.63 34.95 1.15
N SER A 744 -11.23 36.08 0.83
CA SER A 744 -12.56 36.23 0.25
C SER A 744 -12.46 37.17 -0.96
N LEU A 745 -13.51 37.28 -1.79
CA LEU A 745 -13.47 38.08 -3.01
C LEU A 745 -14.55 39.15 -3.03
N THR A 746 -14.26 40.24 -3.73
CA THR A 746 -15.27 41.17 -4.24
C THR A 746 -15.26 41.21 -5.77
N ASP A 747 -16.40 41.60 -6.35
CA ASP A 747 -16.49 41.91 -7.78
C ASP A 747 -15.88 43.29 -8.11
N ALA A 748 -15.96 43.67 -9.38
CA ALA A 748 -15.46 44.97 -9.85
C ALA A 748 -16.16 46.18 -9.19
N ASP A 749 -17.37 46.01 -8.65
CA ASP A 749 -18.15 47.02 -7.94
C ASP A 749 -17.93 46.98 -6.41
N ASP A 750 -16.92 46.24 -5.94
CA ASP A 750 -16.61 46.02 -4.52
C ASP A 750 -17.72 45.31 -3.72
N LYS A 751 -18.59 44.52 -4.39
CA LYS A 751 -19.59 43.69 -3.72
C LYS A 751 -19.01 42.34 -3.32
N PRO A 752 -19.24 41.85 -2.07
CA PRO A 752 -18.77 40.55 -1.64
C PRO A 752 -19.30 39.40 -2.49
N MET A 753 -18.42 38.47 -2.85
CA MET A 753 -18.79 37.22 -3.52
C MET A 753 -19.20 36.16 -2.51
N ALA A 754 -20.09 35.25 -2.94
CA ALA A 754 -20.44 34.07 -2.16
C ALA A 754 -19.24 33.12 -2.02
N GLU A 755 -19.22 32.34 -0.93
CA GLU A 755 -18.22 31.29 -0.73
C GLU A 755 -18.25 30.27 -1.88
N GLY A 756 -17.07 29.81 -2.29
CA GLY A 756 -16.90 28.87 -3.40
C GLY A 756 -17.04 29.51 -4.79
N VAL A 757 -16.95 30.84 -4.90
CA VAL A 757 -17.01 31.57 -6.18
C VAL A 757 -15.71 32.30 -6.45
N GLY A 758 -15.36 32.42 -7.74
CA GLY A 758 -14.29 33.28 -8.22
C GLY A 758 -12.89 32.75 -7.97
N TYR A 759 -11.90 33.49 -8.43
CA TYR A 759 -10.50 33.10 -8.36
C TYR A 759 -9.61 34.27 -7.97
N VAL A 760 -8.39 33.96 -7.53
CA VAL A 760 -7.27 34.91 -7.43
C VAL A 760 -6.02 34.26 -7.98
N TYR A 761 -5.06 35.07 -8.43
CA TYR A 761 -3.73 34.57 -8.76
C TYR A 761 -2.74 34.84 -7.61
N ALA A 762 -1.67 34.05 -7.52
CA ALA A 762 -0.72 34.10 -6.41
C ALA A 762 -0.17 35.51 -6.13
N LYS A 763 0.21 36.26 -7.18
CA LYS A 763 0.74 37.62 -7.05
C LYS A 763 -0.25 38.60 -6.42
N GLN A 764 -1.54 38.45 -6.73
CA GLN A 764 -2.63 39.26 -6.16
C GLN A 764 -2.71 39.12 -4.64
N VAL A 765 -2.54 37.89 -4.13
CA VAL A 765 -2.54 37.61 -2.70
C VAL A 765 -1.29 38.18 -2.04
N VAL A 766 -0.11 37.98 -2.65
CA VAL A 766 1.15 38.52 -2.13
C VAL A 766 1.11 40.05 -2.03
N ASP A 767 0.59 40.71 -3.06
CA ASP A 767 0.45 42.17 -3.09
C ASP A 767 -0.57 42.64 -2.03
N GLN A 768 -1.72 41.97 -1.92
CA GLN A 768 -2.72 42.33 -0.92
C GLN A 768 -2.22 42.15 0.52
N ILE A 769 -1.39 41.13 0.79
CA ILE A 769 -0.73 40.97 2.10
C ILE A 769 0.17 42.17 2.40
N ALA A 770 1.01 42.58 1.43
CA ALA A 770 1.92 43.70 1.60
C ALA A 770 1.16 45.03 1.82
N GLU A 771 0.11 45.26 1.04
CA GLU A 771 -0.76 46.43 1.16
C GLU A 771 -1.49 46.46 2.52
N ASP A 772 -2.05 45.34 2.98
CA ASP A 772 -2.77 45.26 4.25
C ASP A 772 -1.84 45.50 5.46
N ILE A 773 -0.59 45.03 5.38
CA ILE A 773 0.47 45.28 6.37
C ILE A 773 0.86 46.77 6.39
N GLU A 774 1.13 47.36 5.22
CA GLU A 774 1.49 48.78 5.10
C GLU A 774 0.36 49.69 5.60
N ALA A 775 -0.88 49.36 5.24
CA ALA A 775 -2.08 50.07 5.66
C ALA A 775 -2.46 49.82 7.14
N LYS A 776 -1.80 48.88 7.82
CA LYS A 776 -2.10 48.45 9.21
C LYS A 776 -3.57 48.07 9.37
N LYS A 777 -4.11 47.31 8.42
CA LYS A 777 -5.48 46.82 8.46
C LYS A 777 -5.74 46.06 9.75
N THR A 778 -7.00 46.01 10.21
CA THR A 778 -7.38 45.33 11.45
C THR A 778 -6.82 43.91 11.51
N ASN A 779 -6.06 43.62 12.57
CA ASN A 779 -5.35 42.36 12.82
C ASN A 779 -4.31 41.95 11.76
N ALA A 780 -3.98 42.78 10.76
CA ALA A 780 -2.86 42.49 9.87
C ALA A 780 -1.57 42.38 10.69
N PRO A 781 -0.68 41.42 10.37
CA PRO A 781 0.54 41.21 11.14
C PRO A 781 1.56 42.33 10.89
N VAL A 782 2.68 42.31 11.62
CA VAL A 782 3.79 43.25 11.41
C VAL A 782 4.56 42.98 10.11
N ASP A 783 4.62 41.71 9.69
CA ASP A 783 5.13 41.27 8.41
C ASP A 783 4.48 39.92 8.02
N ALA A 784 4.69 39.47 6.78
CA ALA A 784 4.09 38.24 6.26
C ALA A 784 4.62 36.96 6.94
N LYS A 785 5.79 36.98 7.60
CA LYS A 785 6.36 35.82 8.31
C LYS A 785 5.59 35.44 9.57
N HIS A 786 4.75 36.35 10.07
CA HIS A 786 3.84 36.10 11.20
C HIS A 786 2.51 35.46 10.78
N ILE A 787 2.35 35.10 9.51
CA ILE A 787 1.20 34.34 9.01
C ILE A 787 1.53 32.84 9.08
N LEU A 788 0.78 32.09 9.90
CA LEU A 788 0.99 30.65 10.14
C LEU A 788 0.11 29.73 9.29
N TYR A 789 -0.91 30.29 8.63
CA TYR A 789 -1.59 29.61 7.55
C TYR A 789 -2.24 30.62 6.61
N PHE A 790 -2.39 30.21 5.34
CA PHE A 790 -3.19 30.89 4.35
C PHE A 790 -4.34 29.99 3.91
N ASP A 791 -5.57 30.47 4.08
CA ASP A 791 -6.79 29.72 3.79
C ASP A 791 -7.51 30.32 2.56
N ALA A 792 -7.39 29.60 1.44
CA ALA A 792 -8.12 29.84 0.20
C ALA A 792 -9.26 28.85 -0.01
N SER A 793 -9.65 28.06 0.99
CA SER A 793 -10.70 27.05 0.84
C SER A 793 -12.11 27.62 0.55
N ARG A 794 -12.27 28.94 0.69
CA ARG A 794 -13.53 29.68 0.52
C ARG A 794 -13.74 30.30 -0.86
N ILE A 795 -12.77 30.19 -1.77
CA ILE A 795 -12.90 30.62 -3.16
C ILE A 795 -12.99 29.40 -4.09
N ASN A 796 -13.25 29.59 -5.37
CA ASN A 796 -13.31 28.46 -6.32
C ASN A 796 -11.90 28.00 -6.76
N SER A 797 -10.94 28.92 -6.94
CA SER A 797 -9.63 28.57 -7.50
C SER A 797 -8.53 29.57 -7.12
N LEU A 798 -7.32 29.06 -6.88
CA LEU A 798 -6.08 29.84 -6.87
C LEU A 798 -5.32 29.54 -8.17
N LEU A 799 -5.05 30.55 -9.01
CA LEU A 799 -4.43 30.38 -10.33
C LEU A 799 -2.94 30.74 -10.33
N PHE A 800 -2.19 30.11 -11.22
CA PHE A 800 -0.74 30.28 -11.33
C PHE A 800 -0.29 30.51 -12.78
N SER A 801 0.88 31.12 -12.93
CA SER A 801 1.59 31.21 -14.20
C SER A 801 3.10 31.05 -14.02
N ASP A 802 3.68 30.13 -14.78
CA ASP A 802 5.14 29.95 -14.83
C ASP A 802 5.81 30.88 -15.85
N THR A 803 5.03 31.49 -16.74
CA THR A 803 5.52 32.28 -17.87
C THR A 803 5.30 33.79 -17.69
N ASP A 804 4.45 34.20 -16.74
CA ASP A 804 4.12 35.61 -16.51
C ASP A 804 4.21 35.96 -15.00
N ALA A 805 5.27 36.70 -14.66
CA ALA A 805 5.53 37.16 -13.29
C ALA A 805 4.48 38.13 -12.74
N SER A 806 3.63 38.72 -13.59
CA SER A 806 2.52 39.56 -13.14
C SER A 806 1.38 38.77 -12.48
N TRP A 807 1.33 37.45 -12.69
CA TRP A 807 0.37 36.55 -12.06
C TRP A 807 1.00 35.71 -10.94
N GLY A 808 2.29 35.40 -11.04
CA GLY A 808 3.06 34.70 -10.01
C GLY A 808 2.72 33.20 -9.88
N ASN A 809 3.43 32.51 -8.99
CA ASN A 809 3.25 31.08 -8.71
C ASN A 809 3.08 30.82 -7.20
N LEU A 810 2.76 29.57 -6.82
CA LEU A 810 2.55 29.20 -5.41
C LEU A 810 3.80 29.34 -4.55
N VAL A 811 4.97 29.06 -5.14
CA VAL A 811 6.27 29.16 -4.45
C VAL A 811 6.53 30.59 -3.99
N ASP A 812 6.11 31.60 -4.76
CA ASP A 812 6.24 33.02 -4.37
C ASP A 812 5.40 33.34 -3.13
N LEU A 813 4.18 32.80 -3.04
CA LEU A 813 3.33 32.95 -1.85
C LEU A 813 3.93 32.21 -0.64
N LYS A 814 4.34 30.94 -0.79
CA LYS A 814 4.97 30.17 0.30
C LYS A 814 6.21 30.86 0.86
N LYS A 815 7.05 31.44 -0.01
CA LYS A 815 8.28 32.15 0.38
C LYS A 815 8.05 33.34 1.31
N VAL A 816 6.89 34.01 1.26
CA VAL A 816 6.61 35.17 2.13
C VAL A 816 6.00 34.80 3.47
N LEU A 817 5.34 33.64 3.59
CA LEU A 817 4.69 33.16 4.81
C LEU A 817 5.70 32.62 5.85
N GLY A 818 5.21 32.33 7.06
CA GLY A 818 5.98 31.67 8.13
C GLY A 818 6.52 30.29 7.71
N LEU A 819 7.61 29.83 8.33
CA LEU A 819 8.34 28.64 7.87
C LEU A 819 7.49 27.36 7.88
N ASN A 820 6.69 27.15 8.93
CA ASN A 820 5.80 26.00 9.07
C ASN A 820 4.37 26.32 8.57
N ALA A 821 4.19 27.36 7.76
CA ALA A 821 2.86 27.80 7.36
C ALA A 821 2.20 26.81 6.40
N LEU A 822 0.91 26.52 6.66
CA LEU A 822 0.08 25.66 5.83
C LEU A 822 -0.73 26.49 4.82
N ILE A 823 -0.89 25.97 3.61
CA ILE A 823 -1.77 26.54 2.58
C ILE A 823 -2.95 25.62 2.37
N PHE A 824 -4.16 26.13 2.62
CA PHE A 824 -5.41 25.41 2.42
C PHE A 824 -6.04 25.83 1.08
N LEU A 825 -6.13 24.90 0.14
CA LEU A 825 -6.68 25.13 -1.19
C LEU A 825 -8.19 24.80 -1.28
N PRO A 826 -8.91 25.39 -2.26
CA PRO A 826 -10.28 25.04 -2.59
C PRO A 826 -10.50 23.54 -2.84
N LYS A 827 -11.75 23.10 -2.73
CA LYS A 827 -12.13 21.73 -3.12
C LYS A 827 -11.75 21.45 -4.59
N GLY A 828 -11.19 20.27 -4.85
CA GLY A 828 -10.80 19.81 -6.18
C GLY A 828 -9.57 20.50 -6.80
N VAL A 829 -8.94 21.45 -6.10
CA VAL A 829 -7.75 22.19 -6.54
C VAL A 829 -6.56 21.81 -5.66
N THR A 830 -5.42 21.50 -6.27
CA THR A 830 -4.20 21.07 -5.55
C THR A 830 -2.96 21.80 -6.08
N ALA A 831 -1.80 21.51 -5.50
CA ALA A 831 -0.50 21.94 -6.01
C ALA A 831 0.58 20.92 -5.61
N SER A 832 1.63 20.74 -6.43
CA SER A 832 2.78 19.85 -6.16
C SER A 832 3.81 20.52 -5.25
N ASP A 833 3.39 20.95 -4.06
CA ASP A 833 4.17 21.72 -3.12
C ASP A 833 3.95 21.17 -1.70
N ASP A 834 5.01 21.11 -0.88
CA ASP A 834 4.89 20.74 0.53
C ASP A 834 4.01 21.72 1.31
N ASN A 835 3.46 21.30 2.45
CA ASN A 835 2.63 22.14 3.33
C ASN A 835 1.35 22.67 2.65
N VAL A 836 0.88 21.98 1.62
CA VAL A 836 -0.38 22.27 0.93
C VAL A 836 -1.41 21.20 1.26
N ALA A 837 -2.60 21.63 1.64
CA ALA A 837 -3.73 20.75 1.89
C ALA A 837 -4.95 21.19 1.07
N THR A 838 -5.63 20.24 0.46
CA THR A 838 -6.82 20.45 -0.38
C THR A 838 -8.07 20.10 0.41
N LYS A 839 -9.13 20.91 0.30
CA LYS A 839 -10.41 20.59 0.94
C LYS A 839 -11.01 19.33 0.31
N ALA A 840 -11.36 18.35 1.15
CA ALA A 840 -11.87 17.06 0.70
C ALA A 840 -13.26 17.17 0.05
N GLU A 841 -13.61 16.16 -0.75
CA GLU A 841 -14.93 16.12 -1.37
C GLU A 841 -16.07 15.77 -0.40
N THR A 842 -15.76 14.94 0.59
CA THR A 842 -16.69 14.33 1.55
C THR A 842 -16.58 14.98 2.93
N GLY A 843 -17.02 16.24 3.06
CA GLY A 843 -17.09 16.95 4.35
C GLY A 843 -16.14 18.15 4.48
N ASP A 844 -15.84 18.54 5.72
CA ASP A 844 -14.96 19.67 6.07
C ASP A 844 -13.49 19.25 6.31
N ASP A 845 -13.16 18.01 5.99
CA ASP A 845 -11.81 17.44 6.14
C ASP A 845 -10.85 18.01 5.06
N PHE A 846 -9.55 18.05 5.35
CA PHE A 846 -8.51 18.40 4.38
C PHE A 846 -7.58 17.20 4.12
N VAL A 847 -7.06 17.11 2.90
CA VAL A 847 -6.12 16.06 2.48
C VAL A 847 -4.85 16.69 1.90
N ALA A 848 -3.69 16.19 2.31
CA ALA A 848 -2.40 16.58 1.74
C ALA A 848 -1.94 15.53 0.71
N GLU A 849 -1.78 15.97 -0.53
CA GLU A 849 -1.31 15.15 -1.65
C GLU A 849 0.21 15.25 -1.89
N ASN A 850 0.93 15.99 -1.04
CA ASN A 850 2.38 15.98 -0.92
C ASN A 850 2.77 15.99 0.57
N ASP A 851 4.06 16.04 0.86
CA ASP A 851 4.58 16.04 2.22
C ASP A 851 4.15 17.26 3.04
N ILE A 852 4.06 17.06 4.35
CA ILE A 852 3.97 18.15 5.31
C ILE A 852 5.30 18.24 6.06
N VAL A 853 6.03 19.33 5.85
CA VAL A 853 7.36 19.58 6.40
C VAL A 853 7.26 20.59 7.54
N LEU A 854 7.62 20.13 8.75
CA LEU A 854 7.64 20.89 9.98
C LEU A 854 9.07 21.02 10.51
N THR A 855 9.46 22.24 10.87
CA THR A 855 10.78 22.55 11.44
C THR A 855 10.65 22.97 12.91
N ASP A 856 11.42 22.31 13.79
CA ASP A 856 11.53 22.65 15.21
C ASP A 856 11.87 24.14 15.43
N GLN A 857 11.46 24.66 16.57
CA GLN A 857 11.70 26.05 17.02
C GLN A 857 10.96 27.17 16.28
N TYR A 858 10.19 26.87 15.22
CA TYR A 858 9.36 27.87 14.52
C TYR A 858 7.87 27.67 14.83
N PRO A 859 7.09 28.75 14.98
CA PRO A 859 5.68 28.63 15.32
C PRO A 859 4.86 27.81 14.31
N PHE A 860 3.90 27.03 14.79
CA PHE A 860 2.98 26.23 13.98
C PHE A 860 1.53 26.39 14.46
N PHE A 861 0.59 26.41 13.52
CA PHE A 861 -0.83 26.38 13.83
C PHE A 861 -1.62 25.81 12.65
N SER A 862 -2.44 24.79 12.89
CA SER A 862 -3.43 24.31 11.92
C SER A 862 -4.86 24.53 12.43
N PRO A 863 -5.72 25.24 11.66
CA PRO A 863 -7.14 25.36 11.98
C PRO A 863 -7.96 24.10 11.69
N HIS A 864 -7.41 23.13 10.94
CA HIS A 864 -8.11 21.95 10.45
C HIS A 864 -7.34 20.66 10.69
N ASP A 865 -8.06 19.54 10.74
CA ASP A 865 -7.46 18.20 10.63
C ASP A 865 -7.04 17.99 9.17
N ILE A 866 -5.85 17.42 8.95
CA ILE A 866 -5.30 17.15 7.63
C ILE A 866 -4.89 15.69 7.56
N ARG A 867 -5.52 14.92 6.68
CA ARG A 867 -5.10 13.57 6.37
C ARG A 867 -4.00 13.62 5.32
N VAL A 868 -2.78 13.19 5.66
CA VAL A 868 -1.72 13.03 4.67
C VAL A 868 -1.95 11.73 3.93
N ASN A 869 -1.90 11.76 2.60
CA ASN A 869 -2.01 10.55 1.79
C ASN A 869 -0.89 9.57 2.18
N ALA A 870 -1.16 8.26 2.22
CA ALA A 870 -0.21 7.22 2.65
C ALA A 870 1.13 7.26 1.90
N ALA A 871 1.11 7.75 0.67
CA ALA A 871 2.28 7.93 -0.17
C ALA A 871 3.21 9.08 0.22
N ASN A 872 2.71 9.98 1.05
CA ASN A 872 3.41 11.17 1.49
C ASN A 872 3.66 11.11 2.99
N GLU A 873 4.61 11.91 3.45
CA GLU A 873 5.08 11.88 4.81
C GLU A 873 4.81 13.19 5.53
N VAL A 874 4.57 13.10 6.83
CA VAL A 874 4.83 14.22 7.72
C VAL A 874 6.27 14.13 8.18
N ASN A 875 7.06 15.14 7.82
CA ASN A 875 8.49 15.24 8.09
C ASN A 875 8.71 16.30 9.16
N TYR A 876 9.12 15.88 10.36
CA TYR A 876 9.52 16.79 11.43
C TYR A 876 11.03 16.79 11.64
N THR A 877 11.67 17.95 11.43
CA THR A 877 13.11 18.11 11.62
C THR A 877 13.43 18.75 12.97
N ARG A 878 14.09 17.99 13.86
CA ARG A 878 14.58 18.51 15.16
C ARG A 878 15.88 19.27 14.96
N ARG A 879 15.99 20.47 15.54
CA ARG A 879 17.22 21.30 15.50
C ARG A 879 17.84 21.53 16.88
N VAL A 880 19.17 21.60 16.94
CA VAL A 880 19.98 21.91 18.12
C VAL A 880 20.49 23.35 18.06
N THR A 881 20.63 24.00 19.21
CA THR A 881 21.40 25.25 19.33
C THR A 881 22.90 24.91 19.32
N PRO A 882 23.76 25.52 18.48
CA PRO A 882 25.17 25.12 18.34
C PRO A 882 26.00 25.42 19.61
N ASP A 883 26.07 24.47 20.55
CA ASP A 883 27.21 24.27 21.46
C ASP A 883 26.98 23.10 22.46
N LYS A 884 27.86 22.08 22.38
CA LYS A 884 28.29 21.15 23.45
C LYS A 884 27.27 20.17 24.07
N ASN A 885 27.39 18.89 23.65
CA ASN A 885 27.00 17.65 24.33
C ASN A 885 25.51 17.50 24.71
N THR A 886 24.69 17.01 23.78
CA THR A 886 23.36 16.46 24.09
C THR A 886 23.15 15.18 23.29
N LYS A 887 23.40 14.00 23.88
CA LYS A 887 23.34 12.75 23.12
C LYS A 887 22.49 11.64 23.75
N LYS A 888 21.37 11.98 24.42
CA LYS A 888 20.44 10.89 24.76
C LYS A 888 18.96 11.25 24.90
N TRP A 889 18.59 12.46 25.33
CA TRP A 889 17.19 12.77 25.67
C TRP A 889 16.71 14.12 25.13
N VAL A 890 15.45 14.22 24.72
CA VAL A 890 14.76 15.47 24.35
C VAL A 890 13.28 15.44 24.73
N THR A 891 12.63 16.61 24.80
CA THR A 891 11.16 16.70 24.79
C THR A 891 10.64 16.98 23.38
N VAL A 892 9.51 16.37 23.02
CA VAL A 892 8.83 16.58 21.75
C VAL A 892 7.31 16.57 21.94
N MET A 893 6.62 17.42 21.19
CA MET A 893 5.17 17.36 20.98
C MET A 893 4.92 17.55 19.49
N LEU A 894 4.12 16.68 18.88
CA LEU A 894 3.85 16.70 17.44
C LEU A 894 2.35 16.70 17.16
N PRO A 895 1.88 17.35 16.09
CA PRO A 895 0.45 17.44 15.79
C PRO A 895 -0.10 16.19 15.12
N PHE A 896 0.69 15.12 15.01
CA PHE A 896 0.34 13.87 14.34
C PHE A 896 0.85 12.67 15.14
N THR A 897 0.28 11.50 14.85
CA THR A 897 0.66 10.22 15.45
C THR A 897 1.91 9.64 14.82
N ILE A 898 2.77 8.96 15.58
CA ILE A 898 3.93 8.21 15.08
C ILE A 898 3.72 6.73 15.36
N ALA A 899 3.95 5.87 14.38
CA ALA A 899 3.97 4.43 14.54
C ALA A 899 5.14 3.99 15.43
N VAL A 900 4.85 3.19 16.45
CA VAL A 900 5.83 2.65 17.38
C VAL A 900 5.63 1.16 17.57
N ASP A 901 6.71 0.47 17.92
CA ASP A 901 6.63 -0.91 18.36
C ASP A 901 5.83 -1.00 19.67
N GLY A 902 4.77 -1.81 19.67
CA GLY A 902 3.84 -1.88 20.80
C GLY A 902 4.42 -2.52 22.06
N GLU A 903 5.53 -3.25 21.97
CA GLU A 903 6.16 -3.92 23.10
C GLU A 903 7.26 -3.07 23.74
N THR A 904 7.97 -2.29 22.93
CA THR A 904 9.17 -1.54 23.34
C THR A 904 8.97 -0.03 23.33
N GLY A 905 7.96 0.48 22.62
CA GLY A 905 7.72 1.91 22.40
C GLY A 905 8.75 2.56 21.47
N THR A 906 9.40 1.77 20.63
CA THR A 906 10.46 2.23 19.74
C THR A 906 9.93 2.67 18.38
N TYR A 907 10.53 3.71 17.82
CA TYR A 907 10.40 4.13 16.43
C TYR A 907 11.74 3.88 15.74
N GLY A 908 11.70 3.40 14.50
CA GLY A 908 12.89 3.25 13.66
C GLY A 908 12.59 3.72 12.24
N ASN A 909 13.58 4.37 11.63
CA ASN A 909 13.59 4.67 10.19
C ASN A 909 14.98 4.31 9.64
N GLU A 910 15.01 3.34 8.73
CA GLU A 910 16.24 2.79 8.15
C GLU A 910 16.93 3.77 7.19
N ASP A 911 16.15 4.55 6.42
CA ASP A 911 16.68 5.48 5.42
C ASP A 911 17.51 6.60 6.07
N ASP A 912 17.06 7.10 7.21
CA ASP A 912 17.76 8.14 7.97
C ASP A 912 18.69 7.58 9.07
N GLN A 913 18.79 6.25 9.25
CA GLN A 913 19.55 5.61 10.35
C GLN A 913 19.18 6.20 11.72
N THR A 914 17.87 6.32 11.98
CA THR A 914 17.35 6.86 13.23
C THR A 914 16.56 5.83 14.00
N ALA A 915 16.80 5.77 15.32
CA ALA A 915 16.00 4.97 16.24
C ALA A 915 15.76 5.76 17.53
N PHE A 916 14.51 5.76 17.98
CA PHE A 916 14.10 6.45 19.19
C PHE A 916 13.20 5.57 20.05
N THR A 917 13.22 5.80 21.36
CA THR A 917 12.24 5.23 22.28
C THR A 917 11.42 6.36 22.91
N PHE A 918 10.10 6.27 22.81
CA PHE A 918 9.17 7.23 23.41
C PHE A 918 8.88 6.87 24.87
N TYR A 919 8.90 7.86 25.75
CA TYR A 919 8.65 7.71 27.17
C TYR A 919 7.63 8.73 27.70
N GLN A 920 6.87 8.31 28.70
CA GLN A 920 6.01 9.17 29.53
C GLN A 920 6.38 9.02 31.00
N MET A 921 6.32 10.11 31.75
CA MET A 921 6.47 10.06 33.21
C MET A 921 5.29 9.28 33.78
N ASN A 922 5.54 8.42 34.76
CA ASN A 922 4.48 7.66 35.40
C ASN A 922 3.41 8.61 35.98
N THR A 923 2.14 8.24 35.86
CA THR A 923 1.02 9.03 36.39
C THR A 923 1.04 9.08 37.92
N ASP A 924 1.38 7.94 38.52
CA ASP A 924 1.45 7.75 39.97
C ASP A 924 2.83 7.21 40.36
N ASN A 925 3.21 7.47 41.62
CA ASN A 925 4.53 7.11 42.14
C ASN A 925 5.68 7.55 41.22
N ALA A 926 5.57 8.78 40.70
CA ALA A 926 6.45 9.28 39.64
C ALA A 926 7.88 9.61 40.10
N PHE A 927 8.13 9.70 41.41
CA PHE A 927 9.37 10.26 41.96
C PHE A 927 10.03 9.32 42.97
N SER A 928 11.36 9.29 42.98
CA SER A 928 12.14 8.65 44.04
C SER A 928 13.49 9.34 44.28
N ARG A 929 14.26 8.83 45.25
CA ARG A 929 15.62 9.30 45.52
C ARG A 929 16.63 8.64 44.58
N PRO A 930 17.64 9.39 44.07
CA PRO A 930 18.67 8.83 43.20
C PRO A 930 19.46 7.71 43.87
N LYS A 931 19.63 6.56 43.19
CA LYS A 931 20.41 5.42 43.71
C LYS A 931 21.91 5.74 43.81
N GLY A 932 22.51 5.47 44.96
CA GLY A 932 23.98 5.36 45.12
C GLY A 932 24.74 6.68 45.23
N SER A 933 24.13 7.74 45.75
CA SER A 933 24.77 9.05 45.84
C SER A 933 24.65 9.69 47.24
N ASP A 934 25.73 10.30 47.72
CA ASP A 934 25.74 11.25 48.85
C ASP A 934 25.17 12.63 48.43
N LEU A 935 24.35 12.68 47.37
CA LEU A 935 23.79 13.93 46.86
C LEU A 935 22.84 14.52 47.91
N THR A 936 22.99 15.83 48.12
CA THR A 936 22.07 16.62 48.95
C THR A 936 20.64 16.41 48.47
N PHE A 937 19.65 16.47 49.37
CA PHE A 937 18.19 16.32 49.17
C PHE A 937 17.53 17.29 48.16
N THR A 938 18.29 17.78 47.18
CA THR A 938 17.90 18.71 46.13
C THR A 938 17.66 18.02 44.78
N ASP A 939 18.08 16.77 44.59
CA ASP A 939 18.01 16.10 43.28
C ASP A 939 17.13 14.85 43.42
N ILE A 940 16.23 14.60 42.45
CA ILE A 940 15.30 13.47 42.46
C ILE A 940 15.33 12.69 41.14
N ASP A 941 14.92 11.43 41.16
CA ASP A 941 14.64 10.63 39.97
C ASP A 941 13.16 10.75 39.60
N GLY A 942 12.86 11.19 38.38
CA GLY A 942 11.54 11.05 37.75
C GLY A 942 11.50 9.72 37.00
N HIS A 943 10.50 8.90 37.28
CA HIS A 943 10.34 7.59 36.68
C HIS A 943 9.49 7.67 35.41
N PHE A 944 10.09 7.22 34.31
CA PHE A 944 9.50 7.22 32.98
C PHE A 944 9.34 5.79 32.48
N SER A 945 8.15 5.47 31.99
CA SER A 945 7.86 4.20 31.33
C SER A 945 7.88 4.38 29.81
N PRO A 946 8.38 3.39 29.05
CA PRO A 946 8.28 3.42 27.60
C PRO A 946 6.81 3.41 27.18
N TYR A 947 6.50 4.05 26.06
CA TYR A 947 5.15 4.11 25.52
C TYR A 947 4.78 2.78 24.85
N THR A 948 4.25 1.84 25.64
CA THR A 948 3.94 0.46 25.22
C THR A 948 2.44 0.15 25.34
N GLY A 949 2.00 -0.96 24.74
CA GLY A 949 0.60 -1.38 24.69
C GLY A 949 -0.26 -0.68 23.62
N GLN A 950 0.31 0.28 22.91
CA GLN A 950 -0.29 1.02 21.80
C GLN A 950 0.68 0.98 20.61
N ARG A 951 0.15 1.01 19.37
CA ARG A 951 0.98 0.98 18.15
C ARG A 951 1.25 2.36 17.55
N VAL A 952 0.64 3.41 18.10
CA VAL A 952 0.79 4.80 17.63
C VAL A 952 0.78 5.78 18.80
N THR A 953 1.61 6.83 18.74
CA THR A 953 1.56 7.94 19.71
C THR A 953 0.26 8.75 19.56
N GLN A 954 -0.04 9.60 20.55
CA GLN A 954 -1.17 10.52 20.49
C GLN A 954 -0.74 11.88 19.90
N PRO A 955 -1.56 12.48 19.02
CA PRO A 955 -1.27 13.80 18.47
C PRO A 955 -1.50 14.88 19.52
N ASN A 956 -0.73 15.96 19.47
CA ASN A 956 -0.74 17.05 20.45
C ASN A 956 -0.42 16.61 21.90
N GLU A 957 0.20 15.44 22.07
CA GLU A 957 0.70 14.92 23.34
C GLU A 957 2.22 15.10 23.42
N ALA A 958 2.72 15.37 24.62
CA ALA A 958 4.14 15.62 24.85
C ALA A 958 4.86 14.39 25.43
N TYR A 959 5.98 14.03 24.80
CA TYR A 959 6.81 12.88 25.15
C TYR A 959 8.23 13.29 25.50
N VAL A 960 8.87 12.46 26.32
CA VAL A 960 10.33 12.45 26.47
C VAL A 960 10.87 11.37 25.54
N VAL A 961 11.79 11.73 24.65
CA VAL A 961 12.32 10.84 23.63
C VAL A 961 13.78 10.53 23.93
N ARG A 962 14.09 9.23 23.98
CA ARG A 962 15.46 8.73 24.02
C ARG A 962 15.97 8.55 22.60
N ILE A 963 17.12 9.12 22.29
CA ILE A 963 17.78 8.95 21.00
C ILE A 963 18.69 7.73 21.11
N ASP A 964 18.28 6.64 20.47
CA ASP A 964 19.00 5.36 20.46
C ASP A 964 20.02 5.34 19.31
N GLU A 965 19.63 5.84 18.15
CA GLU A 965 20.47 6.01 16.97
C GLU A 965 20.10 7.31 16.23
N ALA A 966 21.09 8.05 15.73
CA ALA A 966 20.87 9.22 14.89
C ALA A 966 22.09 9.48 13.97
N PRO A 967 21.86 9.88 12.71
CA PRO A 967 22.92 10.09 11.75
C PRO A 967 23.73 11.36 12.05
N VAL A 968 24.92 11.46 11.47
CA VAL A 968 25.73 12.68 11.50
C VAL A 968 25.41 13.51 10.26
N PHE A 969 24.69 14.62 10.42
CA PHE A 969 24.36 15.54 9.32
C PHE A 969 25.54 16.48 9.01
N GLU A 970 26.47 16.04 8.15
CA GLU A 970 27.67 16.84 7.80
C GLU A 970 27.33 18.20 7.15
N LYS A 971 26.20 18.29 6.43
CA LYS A 971 25.80 19.50 5.69
C LYS A 971 24.93 20.49 6.48
N ASP A 972 24.24 20.04 7.54
CA ASP A 972 23.55 20.92 8.51
C ASP A 972 23.84 20.45 9.94
N PRO A 973 24.91 20.94 10.58
CA PRO A 973 25.28 20.52 11.93
C PRO A 973 24.28 20.96 13.02
N ALA A 974 23.31 21.82 12.68
CA ALA A 974 22.22 22.17 13.60
C ALA A 974 21.07 21.16 13.54
N GLN A 975 21.02 20.25 12.57
CA GLN A 975 20.02 19.18 12.48
C GLN A 975 20.37 18.04 13.45
N MET A 976 19.41 17.64 14.29
CA MET A 976 19.59 16.58 15.28
C MET A 976 19.11 15.23 14.77
N PHE A 977 17.85 15.18 14.30
CA PHE A 977 17.19 14.00 13.76
C PHE A 977 15.94 14.42 12.98
N VAL A 978 15.42 13.50 12.17
CA VAL A 978 14.16 13.64 11.45
C VAL A 978 13.21 12.55 11.96
N VAL A 979 11.93 12.91 12.11
CA VAL A 979 10.85 11.94 12.23
C VAL A 979 10.06 11.99 10.94
N ARG A 980 9.88 10.84 10.31
CA ARG A 980 9.05 10.65 9.12
C ARG A 980 7.90 9.71 9.45
N GLN A 981 6.69 10.14 9.13
CA GLN A 981 5.51 9.30 9.25
C GLN A 981 4.69 9.38 7.98
N SER A 982 4.69 8.29 7.21
CA SER A 982 3.84 8.14 6.04
C SER A 982 2.37 8.04 6.46
N GLY A 983 1.46 8.67 5.70
CA GLY A 983 0.02 8.57 5.89
C GLY A 983 -0.55 9.12 7.20
N ALA A 984 0.19 9.97 7.90
CA ALA A 984 -0.24 10.49 9.20
C ALA A 984 -1.47 11.41 9.08
N THR A 985 -2.26 11.52 10.15
CA THR A 985 -3.25 12.60 10.30
C THR A 985 -2.69 13.68 11.21
N ILE A 986 -2.57 14.90 10.68
CA ILE A 986 -2.30 16.10 11.48
C ILE A 986 -3.62 16.54 12.10
N VAL A 987 -3.67 16.59 13.42
CA VAL A 987 -4.84 17.04 14.17
C VAL A 987 -4.76 18.54 14.38
N LYS A 988 -5.90 19.21 14.19
CA LYS A 988 -6.09 20.64 14.42
C LYS A 988 -5.51 21.06 15.75
N THR A 989 -4.88 22.22 15.75
CA THR A 989 -4.23 22.76 16.93
C THR A 989 -5.28 23.11 18.00
N PRO A 990 -5.23 22.54 19.22
CA PRO A 990 -6.31 22.64 20.20
C PRO A 990 -6.31 23.94 21.02
N VAL A 991 -5.55 24.96 20.60
CA VAL A 991 -5.30 26.19 21.37
C VAL A 991 -5.90 27.45 20.73
N THR A 992 -6.07 28.49 21.55
CA THR A 992 -6.46 29.84 21.12
C THR A 992 -5.35 30.85 21.40
N ALA A 993 -5.49 32.07 20.89
CA ALA A 993 -4.54 33.15 21.17
C ALA A 993 -4.37 33.46 22.67
N GLU A 994 -5.42 33.20 23.48
CA GLU A 994 -5.39 33.40 24.93
C GLU A 994 -4.85 32.20 25.70
N GLN A 995 -4.86 31.00 25.11
CA GLN A 995 -4.42 29.75 25.74
C GLN A 995 -3.41 29.03 24.84
N PRO A 996 -2.18 29.54 24.65
CA PRO A 996 -1.21 29.00 23.69
C PRO A 996 -0.53 27.70 24.15
N LEU A 997 -0.78 27.26 25.38
CA LEU A 997 -0.20 26.06 26.00
C LEU A 997 -1.17 24.88 25.90
N ILE A 998 -0.63 23.70 25.65
CA ILE A 998 -1.34 22.42 25.59
C ILE A 998 -0.99 21.63 26.87
N THR A 999 -2.01 21.20 27.59
CA THR A 999 -1.88 20.37 28.79
C THR A 999 -2.03 18.89 28.40
N CYS A 1000 -0.97 18.11 28.61
CA CYS A 1000 -0.85 16.74 28.09
C CYS A 1000 -1.15 15.66 29.16
N GLY A 1001 -0.69 15.86 30.40
CA GLY A 1001 -0.97 14.93 31.49
C GLY A 1001 -0.37 15.37 32.82
N THR A 1002 -0.75 14.68 33.90
CA THR A 1002 -0.30 14.95 35.26
C THR A 1002 0.42 13.76 35.86
N SER A 1003 1.53 14.01 36.54
CA SER A 1003 2.31 13.01 37.28
C SER A 1003 2.36 13.37 38.75
N THR A 1004 2.05 12.39 39.60
CA THR A 1004 1.97 12.56 41.05
C THR A 1004 2.91 11.60 41.79
N GLY A 1005 3.38 12.03 42.95
CA GLY A 1005 4.20 11.20 43.83
C GLY A 1005 4.60 11.97 45.08
N THR A 1006 5.46 11.35 45.90
CA THR A 1006 5.98 11.95 47.13
C THR A 1006 7.48 12.18 47.04
N VAL A 1007 7.93 13.37 47.44
CA VAL A 1007 9.34 13.70 47.65
C VAL A 1007 9.50 14.07 49.12
N ASP A 1008 10.29 13.32 49.87
CA ASP A 1008 10.49 13.51 51.31
C ASP A 1008 9.19 13.62 52.13
N GLY A 1009 8.23 12.71 51.88
CA GLY A 1009 6.92 12.70 52.53
C GLY A 1009 5.95 13.81 52.09
N SER A 1010 6.36 14.72 51.21
CA SER A 1010 5.52 15.80 50.67
C SER A 1010 4.98 15.45 49.29
N GLN A 1011 3.69 15.69 49.06
CA GLN A 1011 3.06 15.43 47.75
C GLN A 1011 3.53 16.44 46.71
N MET A 1012 3.96 15.93 45.56
CA MET A 1012 4.36 16.69 44.39
C MET A 1012 3.47 16.32 43.21
N THR A 1013 3.05 17.33 42.46
CA THR A 1013 2.24 17.18 41.25
C THR A 1013 2.87 18.01 40.14
N LEU A 1014 3.15 17.34 39.03
CA LEU A 1014 3.70 17.94 37.84
C LEU A 1014 2.70 17.82 36.70
N THR A 1015 2.38 18.95 36.07
CA THR A 1015 1.52 19.01 34.89
C THR A 1015 2.39 19.28 33.67
N ASN A 1016 2.39 18.36 32.70
CA ASN A 1016 3.12 18.52 31.45
C ASN A 1016 2.43 19.57 30.57
N GLN A 1017 3.18 20.61 30.22
CA GLN A 1017 2.75 21.74 29.41
C GLN A 1017 3.62 21.81 28.15
N ALA A 1018 3.00 21.95 26.99
CA ALA A 1018 3.68 22.01 25.70
C ALA A 1018 3.18 23.17 24.84
N THR A 1019 3.93 23.54 23.80
CA THR A 1019 3.62 24.71 22.98
C THR A 1019 4.07 24.56 21.52
N TYR A 1020 3.25 25.06 20.59
CA TYR A 1020 3.63 25.25 19.18
C TYR A 1020 4.07 26.67 18.84
N ALA A 1021 3.90 27.66 19.73
CA ALA A 1021 4.36 29.05 19.51
C ALA A 1021 5.64 29.38 20.30
N GLY A 1022 6.05 28.48 21.20
CA GLY A 1022 6.98 28.80 22.26
C GLY A 1022 6.27 29.48 23.44
N ALA A 1023 6.99 29.66 24.55
CA ALA A 1023 6.46 30.30 25.74
C ALA A 1023 7.57 30.97 26.56
N SER A 1024 7.29 32.18 27.03
CA SER A 1024 8.07 32.84 28.08
C SER A 1024 7.41 32.56 29.43
N VAL A 1025 7.96 31.59 30.17
CA VAL A 1025 7.38 31.12 31.42
C VAL A 1025 8.07 31.80 32.60
N PRO A 1026 7.35 32.52 33.48
CA PRO A 1026 7.95 33.14 34.66
C PRO A 1026 8.67 32.11 35.55
N VAL A 1027 9.79 32.51 36.16
CA VAL A 1027 10.57 31.60 37.03
C VAL A 1027 9.80 31.17 38.29
N LYS A 1028 8.79 31.92 38.71
CA LYS A 1028 7.89 31.63 39.85
C LYS A 1028 6.44 31.44 39.36
N PRO A 1029 5.63 30.54 39.95
CA PRO A 1029 5.84 29.83 41.23
C PRO A 1029 6.86 28.69 41.20
N GLY A 1030 7.27 28.22 40.01
CA GLY A 1030 8.29 27.19 39.82
C GLY A 1030 7.86 26.20 38.74
N MET A 1031 8.79 25.87 37.83
CA MET A 1031 8.57 24.88 36.77
C MET A 1031 9.86 24.10 36.51
N PHE A 1032 9.73 22.96 35.84
CA PHE A 1032 10.85 22.10 35.48
C PHE A 1032 10.99 22.07 33.95
N TYR A 1033 12.01 22.76 33.43
CA TYR A 1033 12.29 22.82 32.00
C TYR A 1033 13.38 21.83 31.61
N PHE A 1034 13.29 21.29 30.39
CA PHE A 1034 14.28 20.36 29.89
C PHE A 1034 15.59 21.06 29.54
N ASN A 1035 16.71 20.56 30.06
CA ASN A 1035 18.04 21.06 29.73
C ASN A 1035 19.05 19.90 29.69
N LYS A 1036 19.67 19.70 28.54
CA LYS A 1036 20.61 18.60 28.21
C LYS A 1036 20.02 17.21 28.35
N ASP A 1037 19.95 16.69 29.57
CA ASP A 1037 19.63 15.29 29.89
C ASP A 1037 18.72 15.14 31.13
N ARG A 1038 18.19 16.25 31.64
CA ARG A 1038 17.39 16.32 32.87
C ARG A 1038 16.41 17.48 32.82
N PHE A 1039 15.44 17.48 33.74
CA PHE A 1039 14.64 18.67 33.98
C PHE A 1039 15.22 19.51 35.10
N VAL A 1040 15.32 20.82 34.88
CA VAL A 1040 15.92 21.79 35.79
C VAL A 1040 14.83 22.68 36.36
N SER A 1041 14.85 22.89 37.67
CA SER A 1041 13.96 23.83 38.33
C SER A 1041 14.26 25.27 37.88
N SER A 1042 13.23 26.00 37.48
CA SER A 1042 13.32 27.43 37.15
C SER A 1042 13.76 28.28 38.33
N LEU A 1043 13.59 27.78 39.56
CA LEU A 1043 14.02 28.45 40.80
C LEU A 1043 15.55 28.43 40.98
N ASN A 1044 16.28 27.62 40.22
CA ASN A 1044 17.74 27.60 40.22
C ASN A 1044 18.36 28.68 39.35
N VAL A 1045 17.56 29.32 38.50
CA VAL A 1045 18.07 30.33 37.60
C VAL A 1045 18.36 31.60 38.39
N THR A 1046 19.52 32.22 38.14
CA THR A 1046 19.90 33.46 38.84
C THR A 1046 18.85 34.54 38.65
N ASP A 1047 18.67 35.42 39.64
CA ASP A 1047 17.71 36.56 39.61
C ASP A 1047 17.85 37.49 38.39
N ARG A 1048 18.94 37.37 37.61
CA ARG A 1048 19.14 38.05 36.33
C ARG A 1048 18.15 37.63 35.25
N PHE A 1049 17.56 36.43 35.33
CA PHE A 1049 16.58 35.95 34.36
C PHE A 1049 15.21 35.87 35.04
N GLN A 1050 14.23 36.56 34.46
CA GLN A 1050 12.86 36.62 35.00
C GLN A 1050 11.94 35.54 34.42
N SER A 1051 12.37 34.87 33.34
CA SER A 1051 11.59 33.85 32.65
C SER A 1051 12.48 32.80 32.00
N ILE A 1052 11.91 31.62 31.81
CA ILE A 1052 12.45 30.52 31.01
C ILE A 1052 11.80 30.56 29.63
N TYR A 1053 12.61 30.41 28.60
CA TYR A 1053 12.15 30.35 27.21
C TYR A 1053 12.04 28.89 26.76
N VAL A 1054 10.82 28.48 26.44
CA VAL A 1054 10.52 27.19 25.83
C VAL A 1054 10.22 27.44 24.35
N LEU A 1055 10.95 26.78 23.46
CA LEU A 1055 10.75 26.92 22.00
C LEU A 1055 9.57 26.06 21.51
N PRO A 1056 8.97 26.38 20.33
CA PRO A 1056 7.96 25.55 19.67
C PRO A 1056 8.30 24.06 19.61
N PHE A 1057 7.27 23.20 19.63
CA PHE A 1057 7.34 21.72 19.63
C PHE A 1057 8.00 21.11 20.87
N ARG A 1058 8.11 21.87 21.96
CA ARG A 1058 8.74 21.42 23.22
C ARG A 1058 7.78 21.51 24.39
N SER A 1059 8.12 20.76 25.43
CA SER A 1059 7.37 20.74 26.68
C SER A 1059 8.24 21.00 27.91
N TYR A 1060 7.55 21.31 29.01
CA TYR A 1060 8.08 21.47 30.36
C TYR A 1060 7.03 20.98 31.36
N TYR A 1061 7.43 20.79 32.62
CA TYR A 1061 6.49 20.45 33.69
C TYR A 1061 6.20 21.67 34.58
N ALA A 1062 4.96 22.11 34.63
CA ALA A 1062 4.48 23.04 35.64
C ALA A 1062 4.34 22.30 36.98
N CYS A 1063 4.63 22.98 38.09
CA CYS A 1063 4.43 22.41 39.43
C CYS A 1063 3.24 23.09 40.09
N ASP A 1064 2.18 22.32 40.39
CA ASP A 1064 0.90 22.86 40.86
C ASP A 1064 0.90 23.19 42.36
N ASN A 1065 1.82 22.59 43.11
CA ASN A 1065 2.06 22.87 44.52
C ASN A 1065 3.42 23.59 44.64
N THR A 1066 3.70 24.27 45.76
CA THR A 1066 5.10 24.57 46.09
C THR A 1066 5.83 23.24 46.23
N ALA A 1067 6.54 22.80 45.18
CA ALA A 1067 7.59 21.79 45.32
C ALA A 1067 8.39 22.15 46.58
N PRO A 1068 8.85 21.17 47.38
CA PRO A 1068 9.80 21.52 48.43
C PRO A 1068 10.88 22.37 47.77
N ASN A 1069 11.04 23.63 48.22
CA ASN A 1069 11.84 24.67 47.55
C ASN A 1069 13.32 24.28 47.35
N SER A 1070 13.69 23.06 47.75
CA SER A 1070 14.95 22.38 47.59
C SER A 1070 15.12 21.61 46.27
N VAL A 1071 14.08 21.20 45.53
CA VAL A 1071 14.27 20.38 44.32
C VAL A 1071 14.86 21.21 43.17
N ARG A 1072 16.11 20.88 42.81
CA ARG A 1072 16.92 21.52 41.78
C ARG A 1072 16.83 20.80 40.45
N TYR A 1073 16.89 19.47 40.45
CA TYR A 1073 16.93 18.66 39.23
C TYR A 1073 16.05 17.42 39.34
N ILE A 1074 15.42 17.05 38.23
CA ILE A 1074 14.74 15.77 38.03
C ILE A 1074 15.51 14.99 36.98
N HIS A 1075 16.16 13.91 37.39
CA HIS A 1075 16.83 12.98 36.51
C HIS A 1075 15.81 12.08 35.82
N ILE A 1076 16.12 11.65 34.60
CA ILE A 1076 15.30 10.69 33.86
C ILE A 1076 15.72 9.29 34.29
N SER A 1077 14.84 8.59 35.00
CA SER A 1077 15.01 7.20 35.40
C SER A 1077 14.04 6.31 34.63
N THR A 1078 14.56 5.27 33.98
CA THR A 1078 13.75 4.23 33.31
C THR A 1078 13.59 2.98 34.17
N GLU A 1079 14.09 3.01 35.40
CA GLU A 1079 13.95 1.91 36.35
C GLU A 1079 12.54 1.91 36.95
N PRO A 1080 11.91 0.74 37.19
CA PRO A 1080 10.64 0.69 37.90
C PRO A 1080 10.74 1.32 39.30
N ASN A 1081 9.77 2.16 39.66
CA ASN A 1081 9.68 2.69 41.01
C ASN A 1081 9.03 1.68 41.95
N ASN A 1082 9.84 0.77 42.48
CA ASN A 1082 9.43 -0.25 43.45
C ASN A 1082 9.64 0.20 44.91
N GLY A 1083 9.98 1.47 45.14
CA GLY A 1083 10.11 2.02 46.49
C GLY A 1083 8.74 2.03 47.18
N PRO A 1084 8.62 1.55 48.44
CA PRO A 1084 7.36 1.66 49.16
C PRO A 1084 6.99 3.13 49.35
N THR A 1085 5.79 3.53 48.92
CA THR A 1085 5.28 4.89 49.13
C THR A 1085 5.23 5.21 50.63
N ASP A 1086 5.53 6.45 51.03
CA ASP A 1086 5.37 6.90 52.41
C ASP A 1086 3.91 6.71 52.88
N ILE A 1087 3.72 6.12 54.07
CA ILE A 1087 2.40 6.03 54.69
C ILE A 1087 2.07 7.42 55.26
N SER A 1088 1.19 8.17 54.61
CA SER A 1088 0.74 9.49 55.06
C SER A 1088 -0.69 9.43 55.63
N GLY A 1089 -0.93 10.16 56.73
CA GLY A 1089 -2.27 10.39 57.29
C GLY A 1089 -3.01 9.17 57.86
N PRO A 1090 -2.44 8.37 58.79
CA PRO A 1090 -3.22 7.36 59.47
C PRO A 1090 -4.35 8.05 60.26
N THR A 1091 -5.60 7.73 59.94
CA THR A 1091 -6.76 8.30 60.63
C THR A 1091 -7.10 7.41 61.82
N ASP A 1092 -6.94 7.93 63.04
CA ASP A 1092 -7.42 7.24 64.25
C ASP A 1092 -8.88 7.61 64.49
N THR A 1093 -9.80 6.67 64.26
CA THR A 1093 -11.23 6.90 64.50
C THR A 1093 -11.63 6.74 65.98
N HIS A 1094 -10.68 6.36 66.85
CA HIS A 1094 -10.87 6.20 68.29
C HIS A 1094 -9.63 6.70 69.04
N ALA A 1095 -9.54 8.03 69.21
CA ALA A 1095 -8.50 8.66 70.01
C ALA A 1095 -8.69 8.37 71.52
N ASP A 1096 -8.48 7.12 71.94
CA ASP A 1096 -8.30 6.75 73.34
C ASP A 1096 -6.82 6.95 73.72
N GLU A 1097 -6.55 7.47 74.93
CA GLU A 1097 -5.23 7.94 75.43
C GLU A 1097 -4.11 6.86 75.50
N GLY A 1098 -4.30 5.69 74.89
CA GLY A 1098 -3.41 4.54 74.95
C GLY A 1098 -2.64 4.18 73.68
N LEU A 1099 -2.84 4.84 72.53
CA LEU A 1099 -2.18 4.46 71.26
C LEU A 1099 -1.43 5.64 70.61
N THR A 1100 -0.21 5.38 70.13
CA THR A 1100 0.58 6.33 69.34
C THR A 1100 0.87 5.71 67.97
N LEU A 1101 0.41 6.37 66.91
CA LEU A 1101 0.68 6.04 65.52
C LEU A 1101 1.83 6.90 65.01
N THR A 1102 2.86 6.27 64.44
CA THR A 1102 3.96 6.97 63.77
C THR A 1102 4.21 6.32 62.42
N THR A 1103 4.40 7.13 61.38
CA THR A 1103 4.65 6.65 60.02
C THR A 1103 6.06 6.96 59.56
N GLN A 1104 6.61 6.07 58.74
CA GLN A 1104 7.89 6.18 58.04
C GLN A 1104 7.76 5.47 56.66
N GLU A 1105 8.81 5.57 55.84
CA GLU A 1105 8.91 4.94 54.52
C GLU A 1105 8.55 3.44 54.59
N GLY A 1106 7.42 3.07 53.98
CA GLY A 1106 6.88 1.70 54.00
C GLY A 1106 6.52 1.12 55.38
N ARG A 1107 6.46 1.93 56.45
CA ARG A 1107 6.32 1.44 57.83
C ARG A 1107 5.31 2.24 58.65
N LEU A 1108 4.28 1.56 59.15
CA LEU A 1108 3.40 2.06 60.20
C LEU A 1108 3.86 1.46 61.54
N SER A 1109 4.24 2.30 62.49
CA SER A 1109 4.58 1.89 63.86
C SER A 1109 3.41 2.25 64.78
N VAL A 1110 2.81 1.22 65.39
CA VAL A 1110 1.73 1.35 66.36
C VAL A 1110 2.30 1.03 67.75
N LYS A 1111 2.21 1.97 68.69
CA LYS A 1111 2.66 1.77 70.07
C LYS A 1111 1.50 1.91 71.05
N ALA A 1112 1.26 0.89 71.86
CA ALA A 1112 0.35 0.96 72.99
C ALA A 1112 1.07 1.49 74.24
N ASN A 1113 0.56 2.54 74.87
CA ASN A 1113 0.99 3.05 76.17
C ASN A 1113 0.01 2.55 77.24
N ARG A 1114 0.52 1.98 78.34
CA ARG A 1114 -0.28 1.50 79.47
C ARG A 1114 -0.68 2.67 80.36
N ASP A 1115 -1.97 2.90 80.55
CA ASP A 1115 -2.46 3.84 81.56
C ASP A 1115 -2.18 3.27 82.97
N LEU A 1116 -1.53 4.07 83.82
CA LEU A 1116 -1.22 3.76 85.22
C LEU A 1116 -1.94 4.78 86.10
N ARG A 1117 -3.28 4.74 86.11
CA ARG A 1117 -4.10 5.34 87.16
C ARG A 1117 -5.01 4.26 87.73
N LEU A 1118 -4.81 3.99 89.03
CA LEU A 1118 -5.61 3.12 89.89
C LEU A 1118 -6.86 3.85 90.39
#